data_AF-A0AAX3J887-F1
#
_entry.id   AF-A0AAX3J887-F1
#
_cell.length_a   1.000
_cell.length_b   1.000
_cell.length_c   1.000
_cell.angle_alpha   90.00
_cell.angle_beta   90.00
_cell.angle_gamma   90.00
#
_symmetry.space_group_name_H-M   'P 1'
#
loop_
_entity.id
_entity.type
_entity.pdbx_description
1 polymer ?
#
loop_
_entity_poly.entity_id
_entity_poly.type
_entity_poly.pdbx_seq_one_letter_code
_entity_poly.pdbx_strand_id
1 'polypeptide(L)'
;MKNLKELYQEHHGKSSDKWDIYLETYHNILSGKKKNLKSLLEIGVQNGGSLEIWSKYFQNAENIVGCDINPDCARLEYANKSIKVVIGNSSTPEIKNKIEEISPSFDLIIDDGSHNSSDIIKSFLLYFPLLEQDGIYIVEDLHCSYWQEWEGGLYDPYSSMAFLKKLADITNFEHWGIERSASDYLSSFFEHYDSAQLDKVDYSEIHSVCFINSLCIITKKSRNENLLGLRHVVGEDEGVVVGNLELNGIVFEAPEQTENPWSNLSSFPEMEWKDLVTQNISLSEQLSVSARQINLYKRIEDVLRNDIDDLKAQLSNQSELANRLNFENNALLNSTSWKITAPMRKAVLNARRVKKAVKVVQTVVTNYGVKGSVNRTFSLYKKNGLKGLVRKLYHINNLQVAAQTVLSAKSLPSLTLDNASLLLPRVLIIAEMSIPQCKKYRVDQKVDLFKQLGIPVKTVSWTDLIGCMEALQYHSIVIFYRVPAFDTVLKLFDECDRLNLDTYWEVDDLIFDEDILLKSKTLNELDKDTFKGLIDGARLYHNAMIRCKGVIASTEPLAKAMEKSGSGKSIIIENALDPETIETAESIPALRKSESDGIIRIVYGSGTSTHNVDFLEASEAIYNILVSYPNVHLRLAGVLELPKKFDLVKDQIERIEFCPYADYLRILAECDISIAPLEDYIFNDSKSNIKYLEASILGLPSICSPRPNFASVIDNGVNGFLCCNVEEWESSFKKLIEDSLLRKNIGENAKKCVLQHYSPESVAREQAALVIEDFERLNNNKNKKHVLSVNCYYNPRSFGGATVVAEALNRHFVDDSEFDIHVLTSLPEEYGAINTLRRYEAYGQDCYGIVLPNLLSENRQVINPDIDNAFTDVIDLVQPDIVHFHSIQGLGITMLRICAERNIPIVVTTHDYWWLYEHQFILSFKEEHKFRGNVDAPMSKVPGKIDYLEIKKRDALSLATKIISPSMFTTELYRKEGFAEALLNKNGVTYPQSISPKVPGRPLRFGYAGGNTDIKGYHLVKYAFNHIAETEGKLIIVDNALNLGFKSFHENDLAGLRNVEVVPAFTQDNMDEFFSSIDVLLYPTQSKESFGLTVREALIRNVWVITSDAGGAVEDILPGENGFIIPFNNDGGTLLECVKETIAHFSYLPQTEEVHLPHSHIRTFSEQYEELKDIYRSCIK
;
A
#
# COMPACT_ATOMS: atom_id res chain seq x y z
N MET A 1 26.14 -68.47 6.52
CA MET A 1 25.63 -67.88 5.26
C MET A 1 26.29 -66.53 5.11
N LYS A 2 26.74 -66.18 3.90
CA LYS A 2 27.34 -64.87 3.64
C LYS A 2 26.33 -63.75 3.87
N ASN A 3 26.78 -62.59 4.34
CA ASN A 3 25.96 -61.39 4.40
C ASN A 3 25.80 -60.78 2.98
N LEU A 4 24.92 -59.79 2.80
CA LEU A 4 24.64 -59.26 1.47
C LEU A 4 25.85 -58.53 0.87
N LYS A 5 26.60 -57.78 1.70
CA LYS A 5 27.82 -57.06 1.29
C LYS A 5 28.91 -58.01 0.77
N GLU A 6 29.14 -59.13 1.45
CA GLU A 6 30.04 -60.20 1.01
C GLU A 6 29.61 -60.79 -0.33
N LEU A 7 28.30 -61.00 -0.55
CA LEU A 7 27.80 -61.51 -1.83
C LEU A 7 28.01 -60.53 -2.98
N TYR A 8 27.87 -59.22 -2.74
CA TYR A 8 28.18 -58.18 -3.73
C TYR A 8 29.67 -58.12 -4.05
N GLN A 9 30.54 -58.18 -3.03
CA GLN A 9 32.00 -58.12 -3.20
C GLN A 9 32.58 -59.33 -3.96
N GLU A 10 31.99 -60.51 -3.79
CA GLU A 10 32.42 -61.74 -4.45
C GLU A 10 31.64 -62.05 -5.73
N HIS A 11 30.71 -61.18 -6.14
CA HIS A 11 29.89 -61.45 -7.30
C HIS A 11 30.73 -61.43 -8.58
N HIS A 12 30.78 -62.58 -9.26
CA HIS A 12 31.30 -62.73 -10.61
C HIS A 12 30.14 -63.13 -11.52
N GLY A 13 29.69 -62.21 -12.37
CA GLY A 13 28.47 -62.36 -13.16
C GLY A 13 28.04 -61.03 -13.79
N LYS A 14 26.74 -60.80 -13.90
CA LYS A 14 26.22 -59.54 -14.46
C LYS A 14 26.47 -58.36 -13.51
N SER A 15 26.60 -57.15 -14.05
CA SER A 15 26.86 -55.96 -13.25
C SER A 15 25.66 -55.60 -12.38
N SER A 16 25.94 -55.18 -11.14
CA SER A 16 24.98 -54.59 -10.21
C SER A 16 25.67 -53.47 -9.42
N ASP A 17 25.04 -52.32 -9.33
CA ASP A 17 25.41 -51.20 -8.48
C ASP A 17 24.42 -51.07 -7.31
N LYS A 18 24.94 -50.73 -6.13
CA LYS A 18 24.14 -50.37 -4.95
C LYS A 18 24.97 -49.48 -4.02
N TRP A 19 24.28 -48.59 -3.30
CA TRP A 19 24.90 -47.79 -2.25
C TRP A 19 25.29 -48.65 -1.04
N ASP A 20 26.42 -48.33 -0.40
CA ASP A 20 26.93 -49.09 0.76
C ASP A 20 25.90 -49.24 1.88
N ILE A 21 25.13 -48.18 2.16
CA ILE A 21 24.11 -48.17 3.22
C ILE A 21 22.92 -49.09 2.91
N TYR A 22 22.62 -49.34 1.62
CA TYR A 22 21.53 -50.22 1.23
C TYR A 22 21.86 -51.67 1.56
N LEU A 23 23.10 -52.09 1.31
CA LEU A 23 23.55 -53.46 1.54
C LEU A 23 23.44 -53.86 3.02
N GLU A 24 23.82 -52.95 3.93
CA GLU A 24 23.70 -53.18 5.37
C GLU A 24 22.23 -53.17 5.81
N THR A 25 21.46 -52.20 5.34
CA THR A 25 20.03 -52.07 5.66
C THR A 25 19.23 -53.30 5.21
N TYR A 26 19.44 -53.75 3.97
CA TYR A 26 18.82 -54.95 3.42
C TYR A 26 19.21 -56.19 4.19
N HIS A 27 20.48 -56.30 4.60
CA HIS A 27 20.89 -57.43 5.41
C HIS A 27 20.15 -57.44 6.76
N ASN A 28 20.09 -56.31 7.45
CA ASN A 28 19.45 -56.21 8.76
C ASN A 28 17.96 -56.57 8.69
N ILE A 29 17.24 -56.07 7.68
CA ILE A 29 15.79 -56.27 7.55
C ILE A 29 15.46 -57.67 6.99
N LEU A 30 16.23 -58.18 6.03
CA LEU A 30 15.89 -59.39 5.28
C LEU A 30 16.58 -60.66 5.80
N SER A 31 17.57 -60.55 6.69
CA SER A 31 18.33 -61.71 7.21
C SER A 31 17.44 -62.79 7.81
N GLY A 32 16.38 -62.41 8.53
CA GLY A 32 15.40 -63.32 9.13
C GLY A 32 14.52 -64.05 8.12
N LYS A 33 14.39 -63.52 6.89
CA LYS A 33 13.52 -64.08 5.83
C LYS A 33 14.27 -64.97 4.83
N LYS A 34 15.61 -65.04 4.89
CA LYS A 34 16.46 -65.79 3.93
C LYS A 34 15.99 -67.20 3.55
N LYS A 35 15.48 -67.96 4.53
CA LYS A 35 15.06 -69.36 4.33
C LYS A 35 13.61 -69.50 3.86
N ASN A 36 12.78 -68.49 4.13
CA ASN A 36 11.33 -68.60 4.00
C ASN A 36 10.78 -67.77 2.84
N LEU A 37 11.55 -66.82 2.31
CA LEU A 37 11.16 -66.03 1.15
C LEU A 37 11.00 -66.94 -0.09
N LYS A 38 9.83 -66.88 -0.72
CA LYS A 38 9.44 -67.67 -1.88
C LYS A 38 9.33 -66.85 -3.16
N SER A 39 8.85 -65.62 -3.06
CA SER A 39 8.60 -64.77 -4.23
C SER A 39 9.10 -63.35 -4.02
N LEU A 40 9.87 -62.84 -4.98
CA LEU A 40 10.44 -61.50 -4.99
C LEU A 40 10.10 -60.80 -6.31
N LEU A 41 9.74 -59.51 -6.23
CA LEU A 41 9.65 -58.60 -7.36
C LEU A 41 10.69 -57.47 -7.21
N GLU A 42 11.47 -57.22 -8.26
CA GLU A 42 12.35 -56.05 -8.39
C GLU A 42 11.93 -55.25 -9.63
N ILE A 43 11.58 -53.99 -9.43
CA ILE A 43 11.29 -53.02 -10.49
C ILE A 43 12.57 -52.22 -10.72
N GLY A 44 13.05 -52.17 -11.97
CA GLY A 44 14.37 -51.63 -12.31
C GLY A 44 15.45 -52.70 -12.22
N VAL A 45 15.74 -53.35 -13.35
CA VAL A 45 16.68 -54.50 -13.40
C VAL A 45 18.01 -54.10 -13.99
N GLN A 46 18.03 -53.11 -14.87
CA GLN A 46 19.22 -52.59 -15.56
C GLN A 46 20.04 -53.73 -16.21
N ASN A 47 21.23 -54.04 -15.71
CA ASN A 47 22.08 -55.11 -16.24
C ASN A 47 21.80 -56.50 -15.66
N GLY A 48 20.89 -56.63 -14.69
CA GLY A 48 20.42 -57.92 -14.15
C GLY A 48 21.32 -58.58 -13.10
N GLY A 49 22.41 -57.94 -12.65
CA GLY A 49 23.28 -58.50 -11.62
C GLY A 49 22.61 -58.64 -10.25
N SER A 50 21.71 -57.71 -9.91
CA SER A 50 20.95 -57.74 -8.64
C SER A 50 20.12 -59.02 -8.54
N LEU A 51 19.39 -59.40 -9.59
CA LEU A 51 18.61 -60.64 -9.64
C LEU A 51 19.47 -61.90 -9.43
N GLU A 52 20.70 -61.93 -9.98
CA GLU A 52 21.63 -63.02 -9.73
C GLU A 52 22.08 -63.08 -8.26
N ILE A 53 22.33 -61.93 -7.64
CA ILE A 53 22.70 -61.82 -6.23
C ILE A 53 21.52 -62.23 -5.34
N TRP A 54 20.30 -61.79 -5.65
CA TRP A 54 19.08 -62.19 -4.93
C TRP A 54 18.86 -63.69 -4.98
N SER A 55 19.12 -64.34 -6.11
CA SER A 55 19.02 -65.80 -6.22
C SER A 55 20.04 -66.55 -5.34
N LYS A 56 21.21 -65.95 -5.07
CA LYS A 56 22.22 -66.48 -4.14
C LYS A 56 21.84 -66.22 -2.68
N TYR A 57 21.23 -65.07 -2.41
CA TYR A 57 20.82 -64.64 -1.06
C TYR A 57 19.57 -65.37 -0.57
N PHE A 58 18.58 -65.56 -1.45
CA PHE A 58 17.32 -66.28 -1.22
C PHE A 58 17.29 -67.60 -1.98
N GLN A 59 18.04 -68.59 -1.50
CA GLN A 59 18.25 -69.88 -2.19
C GLN A 59 16.96 -70.69 -2.39
N ASN A 60 15.91 -70.40 -1.60
CA ASN A 60 14.63 -71.09 -1.65
C ASN A 60 13.56 -70.33 -2.44
N ALA A 61 13.91 -69.20 -3.07
CA ALA A 61 12.99 -68.41 -3.88
C ALA A 61 12.60 -69.17 -5.14
N GLU A 62 11.30 -69.37 -5.32
CA GLU A 62 10.69 -70.06 -6.45
C GLU A 62 10.45 -69.11 -7.61
N ASN A 63 10.18 -67.84 -7.31
CA ASN A 63 10.01 -66.77 -8.29
C ASN A 63 10.85 -65.56 -7.90
N ILE A 64 11.74 -65.15 -8.81
CA ILE A 64 12.45 -63.87 -8.74
C ILE A 64 12.09 -63.12 -10.02
N VAL A 65 11.17 -62.18 -9.91
CA VAL A 65 10.62 -61.46 -11.05
C VAL A 65 11.29 -60.09 -11.14
N GLY A 66 11.94 -59.82 -12.27
CA GLY A 66 12.45 -58.50 -12.61
C GLY A 66 11.50 -57.81 -13.59
N CYS A 67 11.25 -56.52 -13.42
CA CYS A 67 10.52 -55.70 -14.37
C CYS A 67 11.37 -54.53 -14.84
N ASP A 68 11.51 -54.35 -16.16
CA ASP A 68 12.25 -53.22 -16.72
C ASP A 68 11.57 -52.66 -17.97
N ILE A 69 11.59 -51.34 -18.14
CA ILE A 69 11.04 -50.68 -19.31
C ILE A 69 11.95 -50.86 -20.54
N ASN A 70 13.25 -51.06 -20.34
CA ASN A 70 14.21 -51.23 -21.41
C ASN A 70 14.02 -52.61 -22.08
N PRO A 71 13.62 -52.67 -23.37
CA PRO A 71 13.39 -53.93 -24.05
C PRO A 71 14.65 -54.80 -24.20
N ASP A 72 15.84 -54.20 -24.10
CA ASP A 72 17.10 -54.94 -24.16
C ASP A 72 17.30 -55.89 -22.97
N CYS A 73 16.61 -55.66 -21.85
CA CYS A 73 16.62 -56.54 -20.69
C CYS A 73 16.01 -57.92 -21.00
N ALA A 74 15.24 -58.06 -22.08
CA ALA A 74 14.75 -59.37 -22.56
C ALA A 74 15.89 -60.30 -23.01
N ARG A 75 17.08 -59.75 -23.30
CA ARG A 75 18.28 -60.51 -23.69
C ARG A 75 19.03 -61.10 -22.50
N LEU A 76 18.64 -60.76 -21.27
CA LEU A 76 19.31 -61.24 -20.07
C LEU A 76 18.99 -62.73 -19.85
N GLU A 77 20.02 -63.58 -19.93
CA GLU A 77 19.90 -65.02 -19.70
C GLU A 77 20.42 -65.40 -18.31
N TYR A 78 19.64 -66.18 -17.55
CA TYR A 78 19.99 -66.59 -16.20
C TYR A 78 20.13 -68.11 -16.08
N ALA A 79 21.17 -68.56 -15.38
CA ALA A 79 21.35 -69.99 -15.10
C ALA A 79 20.25 -70.53 -14.15
N ASN A 80 19.77 -69.68 -13.24
CA ASN A 80 18.67 -70.02 -12.35
C ASN A 80 17.33 -69.76 -13.03
N LYS A 81 16.53 -70.83 -13.20
CA LYS A 81 15.21 -70.78 -13.85
C LYS A 81 14.13 -70.11 -13.00
N SER A 82 14.37 -69.83 -11.72
CA SER A 82 13.44 -69.04 -10.91
C SER A 82 13.45 -67.56 -11.28
N ILE A 83 14.50 -67.07 -11.97
CA ILE A 83 14.59 -65.68 -12.42
C ILE A 83 13.80 -65.51 -13.72
N LYS A 84 12.87 -64.55 -13.74
CA LYS A 84 12.02 -64.21 -14.89
C LYS A 84 12.05 -62.69 -15.08
N VAL A 85 12.14 -62.22 -16.31
CA VAL A 85 12.14 -60.78 -16.62
C VAL A 85 10.91 -60.43 -17.45
N VAL A 86 10.15 -59.43 -16.99
CA VAL A 86 9.00 -58.85 -17.69
C VAL A 86 9.42 -57.50 -18.26
N ILE A 87 9.17 -57.30 -19.55
CA ILE A 87 9.44 -56.03 -20.21
C ILE A 87 8.19 -55.18 -20.27
N GLY A 88 8.30 -53.96 -19.76
CA GLY A 88 7.29 -52.92 -19.88
C GLY A 88 7.36 -51.89 -18.77
N ASN A 89 6.48 -50.90 -18.86
CA ASN A 89 6.34 -49.86 -17.85
C ASN A 89 5.63 -50.43 -16.61
N SER A 90 6.32 -50.53 -15.48
CA SER A 90 5.79 -51.05 -14.21
C SER A 90 4.60 -50.24 -13.69
N SER A 91 4.50 -48.97 -14.05
CA SER A 91 3.41 -48.06 -13.64
C SER A 91 2.08 -48.31 -14.35
N THR A 92 1.93 -49.39 -15.14
CA THR A 92 0.69 -49.69 -15.88
C THR A 92 0.02 -51.01 -15.46
N PRO A 93 -1.33 -51.07 -15.47
CA PRO A 93 -2.07 -52.29 -15.13
C PRO A 93 -1.74 -53.49 -16.03
N GLU A 94 -1.42 -53.26 -17.31
CA GLU A 94 -1.10 -54.34 -18.24
C GLU A 94 0.16 -55.10 -17.83
N ILE A 95 1.18 -54.38 -17.34
CA ILE A 95 2.43 -54.98 -16.88
C ILE A 95 2.24 -55.62 -15.51
N LYS A 96 1.47 -54.98 -14.62
CA LYS A 96 1.05 -55.58 -13.35
C LYS A 96 0.40 -56.96 -13.56
N ASN A 97 -0.52 -57.08 -14.51
CA ASN A 97 -1.20 -58.35 -14.80
C ASN A 97 -0.22 -59.43 -15.30
N LYS A 98 0.75 -59.08 -16.14
CA LYS A 98 1.79 -60.04 -16.59
C LYS A 98 2.68 -60.52 -15.44
N ILE A 99 3.01 -59.62 -14.50
CA ILE A 99 3.78 -59.97 -13.29
C ILE A 99 2.95 -60.91 -12.39
N GLU A 100 1.67 -60.61 -12.21
CA GLU A 100 0.73 -61.40 -11.42
C GLU A 100 0.49 -62.81 -12.01
N GLU A 101 0.50 -62.96 -13.35
CA GLU A 101 0.47 -64.26 -14.03
C GLU A 101 1.67 -65.16 -13.67
N ILE A 102 2.81 -64.56 -13.34
CA ILE A 102 4.03 -65.28 -12.94
C ILE A 102 3.97 -65.68 -11.47
N SER A 103 3.60 -64.74 -10.60
CA SER A 103 3.37 -64.97 -9.18
C SER A 103 2.20 -64.11 -8.72
N PRO A 104 1.13 -64.71 -8.15
CA PRO A 104 -0.03 -63.94 -7.72
C PRO A 104 0.25 -63.07 -6.48
N SER A 105 1.35 -63.35 -5.77
CA SER A 105 1.76 -62.63 -4.59
C SER A 105 3.29 -62.64 -4.38
N PHE A 106 3.76 -61.73 -3.53
CA PHE A 106 5.19 -61.50 -3.26
C PHE A 106 5.48 -61.33 -1.77
N ASP A 107 6.57 -61.92 -1.30
CA ASP A 107 7.07 -61.70 0.08
C ASP A 107 7.88 -60.39 0.19
N LEU A 108 8.50 -59.99 -0.93
CA LEU A 108 9.36 -58.82 -1.03
C LEU A 108 9.15 -58.14 -2.39
N ILE A 109 8.93 -56.84 -2.36
CA ILE A 109 8.88 -55.98 -3.54
C ILE A 109 9.92 -54.89 -3.35
N ILE A 110 10.78 -54.69 -4.34
CA ILE A 110 11.79 -53.64 -4.39
C ILE A 110 11.48 -52.76 -5.60
N ASP A 111 11.34 -51.47 -5.35
CA ASP A 111 11.09 -50.43 -6.35
C ASP A 111 12.34 -49.57 -6.52
N ASP A 112 13.14 -49.93 -7.52
CA ASP A 112 14.37 -49.28 -7.96
C ASP A 112 14.22 -48.83 -9.42
N GLY A 113 12.99 -48.41 -9.79
CA GLY A 113 12.58 -48.16 -11.17
C GLY A 113 13.12 -46.84 -11.74
N SER A 114 12.22 -46.02 -12.29
CA SER A 114 12.61 -44.76 -12.94
C SER A 114 13.02 -43.66 -11.96
N HIS A 115 12.79 -43.83 -10.66
CA HIS A 115 12.93 -42.82 -9.61
C HIS A 115 12.00 -41.60 -9.74
N ASN A 116 11.18 -41.50 -10.80
CA ASN A 116 10.15 -40.47 -10.94
C ASN A 116 9.09 -40.64 -9.86
N SER A 117 8.68 -39.52 -9.25
CA SER A 117 7.68 -39.54 -8.19
C SER A 117 6.35 -40.20 -8.60
N SER A 118 5.87 -39.92 -9.82
CA SER A 118 4.63 -40.49 -10.35
C SER A 118 4.69 -42.01 -10.54
N ASP A 119 5.83 -42.52 -10.99
CA ASP A 119 6.03 -43.96 -11.24
C ASP A 119 6.12 -44.75 -9.93
N ILE A 120 6.81 -44.21 -8.93
CA ILE A 120 6.89 -44.79 -7.58
C ILE A 120 5.49 -44.88 -6.96
N ILE A 121 4.70 -43.80 -7.03
CA ILE A 121 3.34 -43.77 -6.48
C ILE A 121 2.45 -44.79 -7.20
N LYS A 122 2.46 -44.82 -8.53
CA LYS A 122 1.66 -45.76 -9.32
C LYS A 122 2.07 -47.21 -9.08
N SER A 123 3.37 -47.47 -8.97
CA SER A 123 3.90 -48.80 -8.66
C SER A 123 3.46 -49.25 -7.26
N PHE A 124 3.54 -48.37 -6.25
CA PHE A 124 3.01 -48.67 -4.93
C PHE A 124 1.53 -49.06 -4.97
N LEU A 125 0.68 -48.27 -5.64
CA LEU A 125 -0.77 -48.57 -5.77
C LEU A 125 -1.06 -49.91 -6.45
N LEU A 126 -0.24 -50.27 -7.45
CA LEU A 126 -0.40 -51.50 -8.24
C LEU A 126 0.10 -52.76 -7.53
N TYR A 127 1.25 -52.66 -6.84
CA TYR A 127 1.99 -53.83 -6.37
C TYR A 127 1.90 -54.04 -4.85
N PHE A 128 1.65 -53.01 -4.03
CA PHE A 128 1.39 -53.22 -2.60
C PHE A 128 0.21 -54.18 -2.32
N PRO A 129 -0.89 -54.18 -3.12
CA PRO A 129 -1.94 -55.18 -2.97
C PRO A 129 -1.49 -56.63 -3.21
N LEU A 130 -0.42 -56.85 -3.98
CA LEU A 130 0.16 -58.19 -4.24
C LEU A 130 1.14 -58.64 -3.15
N LEU A 131 1.46 -57.77 -2.20
CA LEU A 131 2.36 -58.10 -1.10
C LEU A 131 1.65 -59.01 -0.08
N GLU A 132 2.31 -60.09 0.31
CA GLU A 132 1.85 -61.02 1.32
C GLU A 132 1.80 -60.40 2.72
N GLN A 133 1.06 -61.04 3.63
CA GLN A 133 1.12 -60.71 5.06
C GLN A 133 2.52 -60.95 5.60
N ASP A 134 3.00 -60.06 6.48
CA ASP A 134 4.41 -59.94 6.89
C ASP A 134 5.39 -59.61 5.74
N GLY A 135 4.89 -59.29 4.55
CA GLY A 135 5.70 -58.89 3.41
C GLY A 135 6.30 -57.49 3.55
N ILE A 136 7.31 -57.20 2.74
CA ILE A 136 8.05 -55.94 2.77
C ILE A 136 8.06 -55.29 1.38
N TYR A 137 7.70 -54.02 1.30
CA TYR A 137 7.87 -53.17 0.13
C TYR A 137 9.01 -52.18 0.39
N ILE A 138 9.97 -52.08 -0.52
CA ILE A 138 11.12 -51.19 -0.40
C ILE A 138 11.14 -50.25 -1.59
N VAL A 139 11.32 -48.96 -1.35
CA VAL A 139 11.56 -47.95 -2.39
C VAL A 139 12.99 -47.45 -2.26
N GLU A 140 13.74 -47.49 -3.36
CA GLU A 140 15.12 -47.02 -3.45
C GLU A 140 15.23 -45.61 -4.04
N ASP A 141 16.41 -45.01 -3.89
CA ASP A 141 16.83 -43.76 -4.57
C ASP A 141 15.88 -42.56 -4.41
N LEU A 142 15.19 -42.51 -3.26
CA LEU A 142 14.32 -41.40 -2.86
C LEU A 142 15.04 -40.05 -2.67
N HIS A 143 16.36 -40.00 -2.69
CA HIS A 143 17.08 -38.73 -2.78
C HIS A 143 16.77 -38.00 -4.11
N CYS A 144 16.38 -38.72 -5.17
CA CYS A 144 15.87 -38.16 -6.42
C CYS A 144 14.56 -37.37 -6.23
N SER A 145 13.73 -37.71 -5.24
CA SER A 145 12.49 -36.98 -4.92
C SER A 145 12.71 -35.53 -4.48
N TYR A 146 13.96 -35.12 -4.23
CA TYR A 146 14.34 -33.75 -3.90
C TYR A 146 14.78 -32.93 -5.13
N TRP A 147 14.84 -33.56 -6.31
CA TRP A 147 15.33 -32.96 -7.55
C TRP A 147 14.20 -32.83 -8.57
N GLN A 148 14.19 -31.71 -9.29
CA GLN A 148 13.10 -31.36 -10.21
C GLN A 148 13.03 -32.32 -11.40
N GLU A 149 14.17 -32.84 -11.84
CA GLU A 149 14.32 -33.77 -12.97
C GLU A 149 13.55 -35.08 -12.76
N TRP A 150 13.23 -35.42 -11.50
CA TRP A 150 12.53 -36.65 -11.10
C TRP A 150 11.17 -36.36 -10.46
N GLU A 151 10.54 -35.27 -10.90
CA GLU A 151 9.21 -34.82 -10.42
C GLU A 151 9.21 -34.48 -8.92
N GLY A 152 10.35 -34.01 -8.42
CA GLY A 152 10.59 -33.74 -7.01
C GLY A 152 10.97 -32.28 -6.71
N GLY A 153 11.41 -32.06 -5.48
CA GLY A 153 11.82 -30.76 -4.95
C GLY A 153 11.73 -30.76 -3.42
N LEU A 154 12.62 -30.03 -2.73
CA LEU A 154 12.67 -30.03 -1.26
C LEU A 154 11.31 -29.74 -0.60
N TYR A 155 10.52 -28.86 -1.22
CA TYR A 155 9.17 -28.49 -0.79
C TYR A 155 8.10 -28.84 -1.82
N ASP A 156 8.39 -29.70 -2.81
CA ASP A 156 7.35 -30.08 -3.77
C ASP A 156 6.31 -30.97 -3.07
N PRO A 157 5.03 -30.53 -3.01
CA PRO A 157 4.01 -31.21 -2.23
C PRO A 157 3.53 -32.52 -2.87
N TYR A 158 3.90 -32.79 -4.13
CA TYR A 158 3.47 -33.98 -4.87
C TYR A 158 4.56 -35.04 -5.01
N SER A 159 5.80 -34.77 -4.56
CA SER A 159 6.90 -35.74 -4.63
C SER A 159 6.56 -37.10 -3.98
N SER A 160 7.22 -38.17 -4.42
CA SER A 160 7.06 -39.50 -3.80
C SER A 160 7.44 -39.47 -2.32
N MET A 161 8.42 -38.65 -1.93
CA MET A 161 8.76 -38.44 -0.52
C MET A 161 7.62 -37.78 0.27
N ALA A 162 6.91 -36.80 -0.32
CA ALA A 162 5.72 -36.22 0.32
C ALA A 162 4.62 -37.27 0.49
N PHE A 163 4.33 -38.05 -0.56
CA PHE A 163 3.37 -39.15 -0.51
C PHE A 163 3.71 -40.19 0.58
N LEU A 164 4.94 -40.68 0.60
CA LEU A 164 5.39 -41.69 1.56
C LEU A 164 5.33 -41.18 3.01
N LYS A 165 5.64 -39.89 3.25
CA LYS A 165 5.49 -39.28 4.59
C LYS A 165 4.04 -39.29 5.05
N LYS A 166 3.08 -39.07 4.13
CA LYS A 166 1.64 -39.16 4.45
C LYS A 166 1.19 -40.59 4.75
N LEU A 167 1.84 -41.61 4.19
CA LEU A 167 1.58 -43.00 4.59
C LEU A 167 1.94 -43.24 6.07
N ALA A 168 2.94 -42.54 6.62
CA ALA A 168 3.26 -42.64 8.04
C ALA A 168 2.12 -42.13 8.93
N ASP A 169 1.44 -41.05 8.53
CA ASP A 169 0.25 -40.54 9.25
C ASP A 169 -0.89 -41.57 9.26
N ILE A 170 -1.06 -42.29 8.13
CA ILE A 170 -2.13 -43.28 7.95
C ILE A 170 -1.99 -44.49 8.88
N THR A 171 -0.77 -44.82 9.32
CA THR A 171 -0.58 -45.87 10.34
C THR A 171 -1.28 -45.57 11.67
N ASN A 172 -1.66 -44.31 11.90
CA ASN A 172 -2.32 -43.81 13.11
C ASN A 172 -3.76 -43.34 12.85
N PHE A 173 -4.41 -43.79 11.76
CA PHE A 173 -5.71 -43.25 11.33
C PHE A 173 -6.83 -43.37 12.39
N GLU A 174 -6.78 -44.36 13.28
CA GLU A 174 -7.76 -44.53 14.37
C GLU A 174 -7.72 -43.38 15.41
N HIS A 175 -6.67 -42.55 15.37
CA HIS A 175 -6.49 -41.42 16.28
C HIS A 175 -6.92 -40.06 15.68
N TRP A 176 -7.39 -40.02 14.44
CA TRP A 176 -7.68 -38.75 13.74
C TRP A 176 -8.92 -38.01 14.28
N GLY A 177 -9.86 -38.71 14.92
CA GLY A 177 -11.04 -38.09 15.53
C GLY A 177 -12.04 -37.47 14.53
N ILE A 178 -11.91 -37.79 13.23
CA ILE A 178 -12.80 -37.35 12.14
C ILE A 178 -13.20 -38.53 11.25
N GLU A 179 -14.38 -38.47 10.63
CA GLU A 179 -14.81 -39.41 9.60
C GLU A 179 -14.15 -39.08 8.25
N ARG A 180 -12.88 -39.45 8.08
CA ARG A 180 -12.14 -39.30 6.80
C ARG A 180 -11.39 -40.58 6.47
N SER A 181 -11.46 -41.05 5.22
CA SER A 181 -10.72 -42.24 4.79
C SER A 181 -9.27 -41.93 4.42
N ALA A 182 -8.38 -42.93 4.47
CA ALA A 182 -7.00 -42.79 4.02
C ALA A 182 -6.91 -42.44 2.52
N SER A 183 -7.83 -42.96 1.69
CA SER A 183 -7.91 -42.62 0.27
C SER A 183 -8.30 -41.14 0.08
N ASP A 184 -9.25 -40.62 0.86
CA ASP A 184 -9.61 -39.18 0.84
C ASP A 184 -8.50 -38.27 1.38
N TYR A 185 -7.61 -38.80 2.24
CA TYR A 185 -6.43 -38.07 2.72
C TYR A 185 -5.34 -37.95 1.65
N LEU A 186 -5.25 -38.93 0.74
CA LEU A 186 -4.26 -38.99 -0.33
C LEU A 186 -4.79 -38.54 -1.70
N SER A 187 -6.07 -38.21 -1.82
CA SER A 187 -6.76 -37.93 -3.09
C SER A 187 -6.04 -36.92 -3.98
N SER A 188 -5.44 -35.87 -3.40
CA SER A 188 -4.70 -34.85 -4.15
C SER A 188 -3.50 -35.42 -4.93
N PHE A 189 -2.83 -36.47 -4.44
CA PHE A 189 -1.77 -37.15 -5.20
C PHE A 189 -2.36 -37.92 -6.39
N PHE A 190 -3.52 -38.54 -6.20
CA PHE A 190 -4.18 -39.32 -7.24
C PHE A 190 -4.72 -38.43 -8.36
N GLU A 191 -5.27 -37.28 -8.00
CA GLU A 191 -5.70 -36.25 -8.95
C GLU A 191 -4.52 -35.67 -9.72
N HIS A 192 -3.40 -35.38 -9.04
CA HIS A 192 -2.21 -34.80 -9.67
C HIS A 192 -1.58 -35.74 -10.72
N TYR A 193 -1.47 -37.03 -10.41
CA TYR A 193 -0.83 -38.02 -11.30
C TYR A 193 -1.79 -38.86 -12.13
N ASP A 194 -3.08 -38.51 -12.16
CA ASP A 194 -4.16 -39.23 -12.85
C ASP A 194 -4.16 -40.74 -12.54
N SER A 195 -4.16 -41.06 -11.24
CA SER A 195 -3.98 -42.42 -10.73
C SER A 195 -5.11 -42.89 -9.81
N ALA A 196 -6.21 -42.14 -9.70
CA ALA A 196 -7.35 -42.49 -8.85
C ALA A 196 -7.95 -43.87 -9.20
N GLN A 197 -7.97 -44.26 -10.48
CA GLN A 197 -8.43 -45.59 -10.90
C GLN A 197 -7.51 -46.75 -10.47
N LEU A 198 -6.29 -46.46 -10.02
CA LEU A 198 -5.32 -47.47 -9.60
C LEU A 198 -5.41 -47.78 -8.10
N ASP A 199 -6.02 -46.91 -7.30
CA ASP A 199 -6.12 -47.12 -5.86
C ASP A 199 -7.04 -48.29 -5.53
N LYS A 200 -6.41 -49.39 -5.13
CA LYS A 200 -7.04 -50.61 -4.61
C LYS A 200 -6.37 -51.04 -3.30
N VAL A 201 -5.64 -50.12 -2.66
CA VAL A 201 -4.83 -50.43 -1.49
C VAL A 201 -5.73 -50.44 -0.25
N ASP A 202 -5.69 -51.54 0.50
CA ASP A 202 -6.20 -51.50 1.88
C ASP A 202 -5.12 -50.90 2.78
N TYR A 203 -5.18 -49.58 2.95
CA TYR A 203 -4.22 -48.82 3.74
C TYR A 203 -4.16 -49.25 5.21
N SER A 204 -5.20 -49.91 5.72
CA SER A 204 -5.20 -50.43 7.10
C SER A 204 -4.27 -51.63 7.30
N GLU A 205 -3.74 -52.20 6.21
CA GLU A 205 -2.73 -53.26 6.26
C GLU A 205 -1.29 -52.72 6.34
N ILE A 206 -1.09 -51.40 6.25
CA ILE A 206 0.23 -50.79 6.43
C ILE A 206 0.59 -50.81 7.92
N HIS A 207 1.59 -51.60 8.29
CA HIS A 207 2.04 -51.74 9.67
C HIS A 207 3.02 -50.64 10.07
N SER A 208 3.98 -50.34 9.18
CA SER A 208 5.04 -49.38 9.47
C SER A 208 5.59 -48.79 8.19
N VAL A 209 5.98 -47.52 8.23
CA VAL A 209 6.73 -46.82 7.19
C VAL A 209 8.03 -46.32 7.81
N CYS A 210 9.17 -46.83 7.35
CA CYS A 210 10.48 -46.52 7.91
C CYS A 210 11.38 -45.87 6.85
N PHE A 211 11.89 -44.68 7.16
CA PHE A 211 12.83 -43.96 6.29
C PHE A 211 14.26 -44.16 6.77
N ILE A 212 15.14 -44.58 5.86
CA ILE A 212 16.58 -44.74 6.12
C ILE A 212 17.32 -44.06 4.98
N ASN A 213 17.65 -42.79 5.17
CA ASN A 213 18.19 -41.94 4.11
C ASN A 213 17.35 -42.10 2.83
N SER A 214 17.96 -42.43 1.70
CA SER A 214 17.32 -42.60 0.41
C SER A 214 16.47 -43.89 0.25
N LEU A 215 16.09 -44.55 1.35
CA LEU A 215 15.22 -45.73 1.36
C LEU A 215 13.92 -45.45 2.12
N CYS A 216 12.82 -46.04 1.64
CA CYS A 216 11.59 -46.21 2.41
C CYS A 216 11.22 -47.69 2.46
N ILE A 217 11.04 -48.21 3.67
CA ILE A 217 10.63 -49.60 3.92
C ILE A 217 9.23 -49.60 4.51
N ILE A 218 8.32 -50.28 3.83
CA ILE A 218 6.92 -50.43 4.22
C ILE A 218 6.68 -51.90 4.56
N THR A 219 6.18 -52.17 5.77
CA THR A 219 5.84 -53.54 6.20
C THR A 219 4.33 -53.71 6.20
N LYS A 220 3.85 -54.86 5.73
CA LYS A 220 2.43 -55.20 5.68
C LYS A 220 2.04 -56.20 6.76
N LYS A 221 0.93 -55.94 7.45
CA LYS A 221 0.31 -56.84 8.43
C LYS A 221 -1.20 -56.80 8.35
N SER A 222 -1.85 -57.74 9.03
CA SER A 222 -3.30 -57.77 9.13
C SER A 222 -3.82 -56.53 9.88
N ARG A 223 -4.99 -56.01 9.47
CA ARG A 223 -5.64 -54.84 10.10
C ARG A 223 -5.65 -54.91 11.64
N ASN A 224 -5.91 -56.08 12.21
CA ASN A 224 -6.03 -56.26 13.66
C ASN A 224 -4.69 -56.10 14.41
N GLU A 225 -3.56 -56.32 13.74
CA GLU A 225 -2.22 -56.13 14.31
C GLU A 225 -1.72 -54.69 14.20
N ASN A 226 -2.43 -53.83 13.47
CA ASN A 226 -2.07 -52.43 13.26
C ASN A 226 -2.84 -51.48 14.19
N LEU A 227 -3.74 -52.00 15.03
CA LEU A 227 -4.44 -51.23 16.06
C LEU A 227 -3.56 -51.12 17.30
N LEU A 228 -3.70 -50.01 18.04
CA LEU A 228 -3.01 -49.77 19.32
C LEU A 228 -3.30 -50.87 20.36
N GLY A 229 -4.47 -51.50 20.26
CA GLY A 229 -4.88 -52.63 21.08
C GLY A 229 -5.36 -52.23 22.48
N LEU A 230 -5.35 -53.19 23.40
CA LEU A 230 -5.76 -52.98 24.78
C LEU A 230 -4.67 -52.26 25.56
N ARG A 231 -5.05 -51.24 26.34
CA ARG A 231 -4.13 -50.60 27.26
C ARG A 231 -3.75 -51.56 28.39
N HIS A 232 -2.47 -51.76 28.63
CA HIS A 232 -1.98 -52.58 29.74
C HIS A 232 -1.43 -51.69 30.84
N VAL A 233 -2.05 -51.73 32.03
CA VAL A 233 -1.56 -51.04 33.24
C VAL A 233 -1.25 -52.08 34.32
N VAL A 234 -0.02 -52.06 34.81
CA VAL A 234 0.52 -53.03 35.78
C VAL A 234 1.12 -52.30 36.97
N GLY A 235 1.07 -52.93 38.15
CA GLY A 235 1.43 -52.31 39.42
C GLY A 235 0.23 -52.28 40.38
N GLU A 236 0.48 -52.08 41.67
CA GLU A 236 -0.54 -52.09 42.72
C GLU A 236 -0.75 -50.72 43.38
N ASP A 237 0.12 -49.74 43.10
CA ASP A 237 0.14 -48.43 43.76
C ASP A 237 0.17 -47.27 42.74
N GLU A 238 -0.61 -46.22 43.00
CA GLU A 238 -0.76 -45.03 42.18
C GLU A 238 -0.52 -43.74 42.98
N GLY A 239 0.66 -43.61 43.59
CA GLY A 239 0.97 -42.48 44.47
C GLY A 239 1.05 -41.09 43.83
N VAL A 240 0.94 -40.95 42.50
CA VAL A 240 1.14 -39.67 41.78
C VAL A 240 -0.04 -39.29 40.90
N VAL A 241 -0.43 -40.17 39.97
CA VAL A 241 -1.59 -39.96 39.08
C VAL A 241 -2.56 -41.10 39.32
N VAL A 242 -3.62 -40.81 40.05
CA VAL A 242 -4.67 -41.76 40.44
C VAL A 242 -5.63 -41.99 39.26
N GLY A 243 -6.03 -43.23 39.05
CA GLY A 243 -7.02 -43.65 38.04
C GLY A 243 -6.46 -44.34 36.80
N ASN A 244 -5.14 -44.59 36.69
CA ASN A 244 -4.57 -45.34 35.57
C ASN A 244 -4.87 -46.84 35.64
N LEU A 245 -4.92 -47.44 36.84
CA LEU A 245 -5.25 -48.84 37.03
C LEU A 245 -6.63 -49.18 36.46
N GLU A 246 -7.57 -48.23 36.53
CA GLU A 246 -8.91 -48.36 35.94
C GLU A 246 -8.88 -48.39 34.40
N LEU A 247 -7.81 -47.88 33.78
CA LEU A 247 -7.64 -47.84 32.33
C LEU A 247 -7.04 -49.14 31.77
N ASN A 248 -6.69 -50.10 32.63
CA ASN A 248 -6.22 -51.43 32.20
C ASN A 248 -7.34 -52.18 31.45
N GLY A 249 -7.03 -52.65 30.25
CA GLY A 249 -7.95 -53.37 29.38
C GLY A 249 -8.90 -52.48 28.57
N ILE A 250 -8.73 -51.16 28.60
CA ILE A 250 -9.55 -50.23 27.79
C ILE A 250 -8.94 -50.07 26.39
N VAL A 251 -9.81 -50.00 25.37
CA VAL A 251 -9.45 -49.58 24.00
C VAL A 251 -9.54 -48.06 23.92
N PHE A 252 -8.55 -47.41 23.33
CA PHE A 252 -8.55 -45.96 23.19
C PHE A 252 -9.56 -45.50 22.12
N GLU A 253 -10.42 -44.54 22.47
CA GLU A 253 -11.29 -43.85 21.52
C GLU A 253 -10.77 -42.41 21.31
N ALA A 254 -10.57 -42.03 20.06
CA ALA A 254 -10.12 -40.68 19.72
C ALA A 254 -11.20 -39.64 20.03
N PRO A 255 -10.86 -38.48 20.63
CA PRO A 255 -11.79 -37.37 20.79
C PRO A 255 -12.31 -36.87 19.44
N GLU A 256 -13.55 -36.39 19.39
CA GLU A 256 -14.08 -35.75 18.18
C GLU A 256 -13.27 -34.50 17.81
N GLN A 257 -12.92 -34.35 16.52
CA GLN A 257 -12.09 -33.27 15.99
C GLN A 257 -12.77 -32.50 14.84
N THR A 258 -14.09 -32.63 14.68
CA THR A 258 -14.87 -31.98 13.61
C THR A 258 -14.80 -30.45 13.65
N GLU A 259 -14.64 -29.85 14.83
CA GLU A 259 -14.45 -28.39 15.01
C GLU A 259 -12.99 -27.93 14.97
N ASN A 260 -12.02 -28.86 14.85
CA ASN A 260 -10.60 -28.49 14.78
C ASN A 260 -10.28 -27.97 13.36
N PRO A 261 -9.84 -26.70 13.23
CA PRO A 261 -9.59 -26.10 11.92
C PRO A 261 -8.49 -26.82 11.13
N TRP A 262 -7.54 -27.48 11.79
CA TRP A 262 -6.47 -28.24 11.15
C TRP A 262 -6.93 -29.60 10.64
N SER A 263 -7.91 -30.22 11.31
CA SER A 263 -8.50 -31.49 10.90
C SER A 263 -9.50 -31.32 9.75
N ASN A 264 -10.01 -30.11 9.53
CA ASN A 264 -11.05 -29.81 8.54
C ASN A 264 -10.53 -29.13 7.25
N LEU A 265 -9.21 -29.14 7.02
CA LEU A 265 -8.63 -28.63 5.77
C LEU A 265 -8.98 -29.55 4.58
N SER A 266 -9.39 -28.93 3.46
CA SER A 266 -9.74 -29.65 2.23
C SER A 266 -8.53 -30.25 1.52
N SER A 267 -7.36 -29.61 1.63
CA SER A 267 -6.09 -30.02 1.03
C SER A 267 -4.93 -29.60 1.93
N PHE A 268 -3.72 -30.10 1.64
CA PHE A 268 -2.53 -29.71 2.39
C PHE A 268 -2.12 -28.26 2.08
N PRO A 269 -1.74 -27.44 3.07
CA PRO A 269 -1.38 -26.03 2.87
C PRO A 269 -0.33 -25.78 1.78
N GLU A 270 0.64 -26.68 1.64
CA GLU A 270 1.71 -26.59 0.63
C GLU A 270 1.17 -26.73 -0.79
N MET A 271 0.09 -27.50 -0.98
CA MET A 271 -0.59 -27.66 -2.26
C MET A 271 -1.41 -26.41 -2.61
N GLU A 272 -2.15 -25.87 -1.64
CA GLU A 272 -2.94 -24.64 -1.81
C GLU A 272 -2.05 -23.44 -2.16
N TRP A 273 -0.88 -23.33 -1.53
CA TRP A 273 0.08 -22.27 -1.84
C TRP A 273 0.59 -22.33 -3.29
N LYS A 274 0.92 -23.53 -3.81
CA LYS A 274 1.36 -23.72 -5.20
C LYS A 274 0.29 -23.28 -6.21
N ASP A 275 -0.97 -23.59 -5.92
CA ASP A 275 -2.12 -23.17 -6.72
C ASP A 275 -2.31 -21.64 -6.70
N LEU A 276 -2.18 -21.02 -5.53
CA LEU A 276 -2.27 -19.56 -5.38
C LEU A 276 -1.15 -18.83 -6.13
N VAL A 277 0.08 -19.34 -6.08
CA VAL A 277 1.23 -18.76 -6.81
C VAL A 277 1.03 -18.87 -8.31
N THR A 278 0.57 -20.03 -8.79
CA THR A 278 0.33 -20.27 -10.22
C THR A 278 -0.84 -19.42 -10.74
N GLN A 279 -1.90 -19.27 -9.94
CA GLN A 279 -2.98 -18.33 -10.23
C GLN A 279 -2.46 -16.89 -10.29
N ASN A 280 -1.58 -16.48 -9.37
CA ASN A 280 -1.00 -15.14 -9.34
C ASN A 280 -0.12 -14.86 -10.57
N ILE A 281 0.72 -15.82 -10.98
CA ILE A 281 1.53 -15.72 -12.20
C ILE A 281 0.64 -15.62 -13.44
N SER A 282 -0.37 -16.49 -13.56
CA SER A 282 -1.34 -16.43 -14.68
C SER A 282 -2.11 -15.12 -14.71
N LEU A 283 -2.50 -14.60 -13.54
CA LEU A 283 -3.14 -13.30 -13.42
C LEU A 283 -2.19 -12.17 -13.84
N SER A 284 -0.92 -12.26 -13.46
CA SER A 284 0.12 -11.29 -13.81
C SER A 284 0.42 -11.28 -15.31
N GLU A 285 0.47 -12.45 -15.95
CA GLU A 285 0.59 -12.56 -17.41
C GLU A 285 -0.64 -12.00 -18.13
N GLN A 286 -1.85 -12.32 -17.65
CA GLN A 286 -3.09 -11.74 -18.18
C GLN A 286 -3.16 -10.22 -17.99
N LEU A 287 -2.65 -9.72 -16.86
CA LEU A 287 -2.49 -8.28 -16.61
C LEU A 287 -1.49 -7.67 -17.58
N SER A 288 -0.38 -8.35 -17.91
CA SER A 288 0.60 -7.87 -18.90
C SER A 288 0.03 -7.82 -20.33
N VAL A 289 -0.74 -8.84 -20.73
CA VAL A 289 -1.41 -8.91 -22.03
C VAL A 289 -2.51 -7.85 -22.11
N SER A 290 -3.28 -7.69 -21.04
CA SER A 290 -4.29 -6.64 -20.94
C SER A 290 -3.65 -5.25 -20.93
N ALA A 291 -2.51 -5.06 -20.27
CA ALA A 291 -1.75 -3.81 -20.30
C ALA A 291 -1.23 -3.48 -21.70
N ARG A 292 -0.76 -4.48 -22.46
CA ARG A 292 -0.41 -4.33 -23.88
C ARG A 292 -1.63 -3.97 -24.74
N GLN A 293 -2.77 -4.60 -24.50
CA GLN A 293 -4.03 -4.26 -25.18
C GLN A 293 -4.53 -2.87 -24.80
N ILE A 294 -4.42 -2.45 -23.54
CA ILE A 294 -4.75 -1.10 -23.08
C ILE A 294 -3.84 -0.07 -23.75
N ASN A 295 -2.54 -0.33 -23.87
CA ASN A 295 -1.63 0.55 -24.61
C ASN A 295 -1.96 0.62 -26.11
N LEU A 296 -2.40 -0.49 -26.72
CA LEU A 296 -2.91 -0.50 -28.09
C LEU A 296 -4.22 0.30 -28.22
N TYR A 297 -5.14 0.16 -27.27
CA TYR A 297 -6.39 0.92 -27.25
C TYR A 297 -6.19 2.40 -26.95
N LYS A 298 -5.22 2.78 -26.10
CA LYS A 298 -4.79 4.18 -25.90
C LYS A 298 -4.26 4.79 -27.20
N ARG A 299 -3.41 4.06 -27.94
CA ARG A 299 -2.95 4.51 -29.27
C ARG A 299 -4.10 4.65 -30.27
N ILE A 300 -5.08 3.74 -30.24
CA ILE A 300 -6.29 3.85 -31.07
C ILE A 300 -7.15 5.03 -30.63
N GLU A 301 -7.28 5.29 -29.33
CA GLU A 301 -8.01 6.44 -28.79
C GLU A 301 -7.33 7.75 -29.16
N ASP A 302 -6.00 7.84 -29.11
CA ASP A 302 -5.25 9.03 -29.53
C ASP A 302 -5.44 9.31 -31.03
N VAL A 303 -5.43 8.26 -31.86
CA VAL A 303 -5.75 8.37 -33.29
C VAL A 303 -7.20 8.79 -33.50
N LEU A 304 -8.15 8.22 -32.75
CA LEU A 304 -9.56 8.57 -32.85
C LEU A 304 -9.86 9.98 -32.32
N ARG A 305 -9.15 10.46 -31.28
CA ARG A 305 -9.25 11.83 -30.78
C ARG A 305 -8.74 12.83 -31.82
N ASN A 306 -7.58 12.53 -32.43
CA ASN A 306 -7.08 13.32 -33.54
C ASN A 306 -8.07 13.34 -34.71
N ASP A 307 -8.64 12.18 -35.08
CA ASP A 307 -9.67 12.11 -36.14
C ASP A 307 -10.96 12.85 -35.74
N ILE A 308 -11.37 12.81 -34.48
CA ILE A 308 -12.55 13.53 -33.97
C ILE A 308 -12.31 15.04 -34.00
N ASP A 309 -11.12 15.50 -33.63
CA ASP A 309 -10.78 16.92 -33.66
C ASP A 309 -10.62 17.43 -35.11
N ASP A 310 -10.08 16.60 -36.01
CA ASP A 310 -10.06 16.87 -37.45
C ASP A 310 -11.48 16.90 -38.04
N LEU A 311 -12.36 15.99 -37.60
CA LEU A 311 -13.78 15.96 -37.96
C LEU A 311 -14.56 17.15 -37.38
N LYS A 312 -14.25 17.61 -36.17
CA LYS A 312 -14.83 18.83 -35.58
C LYS A 312 -14.39 20.07 -36.35
N ALA A 313 -13.12 20.16 -36.74
CA ALA A 313 -12.61 21.23 -37.59
C ALA A 313 -13.30 21.22 -38.97
N GLN A 314 -13.47 20.03 -39.57
CA GLN A 314 -14.23 19.86 -40.81
C GLN A 314 -15.72 20.20 -40.65
N LEU A 315 -16.34 19.84 -39.53
CA LEU A 315 -17.74 20.14 -39.22
C LEU A 315 -17.96 21.65 -39.04
N SER A 316 -17.02 22.34 -38.39
CA SER A 316 -17.01 23.80 -38.27
C SER A 316 -16.93 24.47 -39.64
N ASN A 317 -15.97 24.06 -40.48
CA ASN A 317 -15.83 24.56 -41.85
C ASN A 317 -17.07 24.26 -42.72
N GLN A 318 -17.68 23.08 -42.57
CA GLN A 318 -18.90 22.74 -43.29
C GLN A 318 -20.13 23.47 -42.78
N SER A 319 -20.21 23.77 -41.48
CA SER A 319 -21.29 24.57 -40.91
C SER A 319 -21.20 26.03 -41.38
N GLU A 320 -19.98 26.56 -41.49
CA GLU A 320 -19.73 27.89 -42.05
C GLU A 320 -20.06 27.95 -43.56
N LEU A 321 -19.67 26.91 -44.30
CA LEU A 321 -20.05 26.74 -45.71
C LEU A 321 -21.56 26.55 -45.88
N ALA A 322 -22.23 25.81 -44.99
CA ALA A 322 -23.68 25.60 -45.01
C ALA A 322 -24.42 26.91 -44.74
N ASN A 323 -23.95 27.74 -43.81
CA ASN A 323 -24.50 29.07 -43.56
C ASN A 323 -24.33 30.00 -44.76
N ARG A 324 -23.15 29.96 -45.41
CA ARG A 324 -22.88 30.72 -46.64
C ARG A 324 -23.72 30.24 -47.83
N LEU A 325 -23.87 28.93 -47.99
CA LEU A 325 -24.73 28.32 -49.00
C LEU A 325 -26.22 28.58 -48.70
N ASN A 326 -26.67 28.63 -47.45
CA ASN A 326 -28.05 28.99 -47.10
C ASN A 326 -28.35 30.45 -47.45
N PHE A 327 -27.36 31.33 -47.26
CA PHE A 327 -27.43 32.73 -47.69
C PHE A 327 -27.53 32.83 -49.23
N GLU A 328 -26.69 32.09 -49.97
CA GLU A 328 -26.73 32.02 -51.43
C GLU A 328 -27.99 31.32 -51.97
N ASN A 329 -28.51 30.31 -51.27
CA ASN A 329 -29.71 29.55 -51.64
C ASN A 329 -30.97 30.41 -51.41
N ASN A 330 -31.01 31.24 -50.35
CA ASN A 330 -32.05 32.26 -50.19
C ASN A 330 -31.99 33.33 -51.28
N ALA A 331 -30.79 33.68 -51.77
CA ALA A 331 -30.62 34.58 -52.92
C ALA A 331 -31.07 33.91 -54.24
N LEU A 332 -30.88 32.59 -54.40
CA LEU A 332 -31.29 31.82 -55.59
C LEU A 332 -32.76 31.39 -55.60
N LEU A 333 -33.38 31.17 -54.44
CA LEU A 333 -34.80 30.82 -54.29
C LEU A 333 -35.75 31.97 -54.71
N ASN A 334 -35.24 33.21 -54.75
CA ASN A 334 -35.92 34.38 -55.29
C ASN A 334 -35.74 34.55 -56.81
N SER A 335 -35.01 33.64 -57.48
CA SER A 335 -34.77 33.66 -58.92
C SER A 335 -35.64 32.61 -59.64
N THR A 336 -36.40 33.06 -60.63
CA THR A 336 -37.50 32.33 -61.31
C THR A 336 -37.08 31.16 -62.21
N SER A 337 -35.80 30.79 -62.24
CA SER A 337 -35.25 29.72 -63.08
C SER A 337 -35.18 28.34 -62.39
N TRP A 338 -35.39 28.24 -61.06
CA TRP A 338 -35.10 27.01 -60.28
C TRP A 338 -36.13 25.87 -60.39
N LYS A 339 -37.30 26.10 -61.01
CA LYS A 339 -38.39 25.11 -61.09
C LYS A 339 -38.31 24.12 -62.27
N ILE A 340 -37.44 24.33 -63.25
CA ILE A 340 -37.46 23.56 -64.52
C ILE A 340 -36.47 22.37 -64.55
N THR A 341 -35.48 22.28 -63.66
CA THR A 341 -34.43 21.24 -63.73
C THR A 341 -34.48 20.16 -62.62
N ALA A 342 -35.61 20.02 -61.92
CA ALA A 342 -35.79 19.03 -60.85
C ALA A 342 -35.65 17.54 -61.28
N PRO A 343 -36.09 17.10 -62.48
CA PRO A 343 -36.05 15.67 -62.83
C PRO A 343 -34.64 15.13 -63.11
N MET A 344 -33.76 15.91 -63.74
CA MET A 344 -32.39 15.47 -64.07
C MET A 344 -31.50 15.27 -62.83
N ARG A 345 -31.80 15.94 -61.71
CA ARG A 345 -31.00 15.85 -60.47
C ARG A 345 -31.25 14.57 -59.68
N LYS A 346 -32.43 13.95 -59.84
CA LYS A 346 -32.78 12.68 -59.15
C LYS A 346 -32.05 11.48 -59.77
N ALA A 347 -31.73 11.54 -61.08
CA ALA A 347 -31.01 10.48 -61.79
C ALA A 347 -29.50 10.42 -61.41
N VAL A 348 -28.86 11.58 -61.17
CA VAL A 348 -27.43 11.64 -60.80
C VAL A 348 -27.18 11.17 -59.36
N LEU A 349 -28.14 11.35 -58.45
CA LEU A 349 -28.04 10.94 -57.05
C LEU A 349 -28.14 9.41 -56.86
N ASN A 350 -28.89 8.71 -57.71
CA ASN A 350 -29.00 7.25 -57.65
C ASN A 350 -27.74 6.54 -58.21
N ALA A 351 -27.07 7.11 -59.22
CA ALA A 351 -25.84 6.53 -59.77
C ALA A 351 -24.65 6.56 -58.79
N ARG A 352 -24.62 7.51 -57.84
CA ARG A 352 -23.55 7.62 -56.83
C ARG A 352 -23.71 6.67 -55.63
N ARG A 353 -24.93 6.16 -55.36
CA ARG A 353 -25.17 5.20 -54.27
C ARG A 353 -24.71 3.77 -54.62
N VAL A 354 -24.81 3.37 -55.89
CA VAL A 354 -24.42 2.01 -56.33
C VAL A 354 -22.89 1.83 -56.36
N LYS A 355 -22.11 2.89 -56.64
CA LYS A 355 -20.64 2.81 -56.69
C LYS A 355 -19.97 2.72 -55.30
N LYS A 356 -20.67 3.09 -54.22
CA LYS A 356 -20.13 3.06 -52.84
C LYS A 356 -20.39 1.72 -52.12
N ALA A 357 -21.40 0.95 -52.56
CA ALA A 357 -21.73 -0.36 -51.97
C ALA A 357 -20.75 -1.48 -52.39
N VAL A 358 -20.12 -1.38 -53.57
CA VAL A 358 -19.22 -2.42 -54.09
C VAL A 358 -17.82 -2.37 -53.43
N LYS A 359 -17.40 -1.25 -52.87
CA LYS A 359 -16.04 -1.09 -52.30
C LYS A 359 -15.90 -1.50 -50.82
N VAL A 360 -17.01 -1.75 -50.13
CA VAL A 360 -17.02 -2.13 -48.69
C VAL A 360 -17.08 -3.65 -48.52
N VAL A 361 -17.63 -4.37 -49.50
CA VAL A 361 -17.81 -5.84 -49.41
C VAL A 361 -16.51 -6.61 -49.70
N GLN A 362 -15.52 -6.01 -50.36
CA GLN A 362 -14.27 -6.69 -50.70
C GLN A 362 -13.20 -6.65 -49.58
N THR A 363 -13.38 -5.84 -48.53
CA THR A 363 -12.38 -5.65 -47.47
C THR A 363 -12.70 -6.42 -46.18
N VAL A 364 -13.92 -6.94 -46.04
CA VAL A 364 -14.36 -7.64 -44.82
C VAL A 364 -14.29 -9.18 -44.93
N VAL A 365 -14.03 -9.72 -46.13
CA VAL A 365 -13.98 -11.19 -46.35
C VAL A 365 -12.58 -11.80 -46.20
N THR A 366 -11.51 -11.01 -46.01
CA THR A 366 -10.14 -11.56 -45.99
C THR A 366 -9.47 -11.71 -44.63
N ASN A 367 -10.07 -11.35 -43.49
CA ASN A 367 -9.34 -11.48 -42.21
C ASN A 367 -10.09 -12.17 -41.05
N TYR A 368 -11.32 -11.76 -40.69
CA TYR A 368 -12.06 -12.19 -39.48
C TYR A 368 -13.10 -13.34 -39.61
N GLY A 369 -12.77 -14.64 -39.55
CA GLY A 369 -13.78 -15.73 -39.59
C GLY A 369 -14.86 -15.68 -38.48
N VAL A 370 -16.14 -15.92 -38.84
CA VAL A 370 -17.35 -15.60 -38.04
C VAL A 370 -17.70 -16.62 -36.92
N LYS A 371 -16.97 -17.72 -36.73
CA LYS A 371 -17.46 -18.84 -35.88
C LYS A 371 -17.01 -18.84 -34.41
N GLY A 372 -16.15 -17.91 -33.97
CA GLY A 372 -15.56 -17.93 -32.61
C GLY A 372 -16.21 -17.00 -31.57
N SER A 373 -16.93 -15.95 -31.98
CA SER A 373 -17.27 -14.85 -31.07
C SER A 373 -18.64 -14.97 -30.39
N VAL A 374 -19.51 -15.87 -30.83
CA VAL A 374 -20.89 -15.96 -30.28
C VAL A 374 -20.99 -16.94 -29.10
N ASN A 375 -20.11 -17.94 -29.02
CA ASN A 375 -20.21 -18.98 -27.99
C ASN A 375 -19.55 -18.63 -26.64
N ARG A 376 -18.75 -17.55 -26.58
CA ARG A 376 -18.04 -17.14 -25.35
C ARG A 376 -18.86 -16.22 -24.46
N THR A 377 -19.75 -15.43 -25.05
CA THR A 377 -20.61 -14.47 -24.32
C THR A 377 -21.74 -15.18 -23.57
N PHE A 378 -22.16 -16.36 -24.05
CA PHE A 378 -23.31 -17.09 -23.49
C PHE A 378 -22.95 -17.99 -22.30
N SER A 379 -21.69 -18.42 -22.16
CA SER A 379 -21.24 -19.27 -21.04
C SER A 379 -20.93 -18.49 -19.76
N LEU A 380 -20.50 -17.23 -19.90
CA LEU A 380 -20.17 -16.34 -18.78
C LEU A 380 -21.39 -15.83 -18.00
N TYR A 381 -22.56 -15.73 -18.65
CA TYR A 381 -23.81 -15.37 -17.98
C TYR A 381 -24.33 -16.48 -17.05
N LYS A 382 -23.97 -17.73 -17.33
CA LYS A 382 -24.56 -18.92 -16.68
C LYS A 382 -23.91 -19.31 -15.36
N LYS A 383 -22.72 -18.78 -15.01
CA LYS A 383 -21.95 -19.26 -13.84
C LYS A 383 -22.08 -18.38 -12.58
N ASN A 384 -22.15 -17.04 -12.67
CA ASN A 384 -21.99 -16.17 -11.48
C ASN A 384 -23.03 -15.06 -11.27
N GLY A 385 -24.00 -14.89 -12.18
CA GLY A 385 -25.03 -13.84 -12.08
C GLY A 385 -24.50 -12.39 -12.10
N LEU A 386 -25.39 -11.41 -12.33
CA LEU A 386 -25.02 -9.99 -12.47
C LEU A 386 -24.33 -9.40 -11.22
N LYS A 387 -24.64 -9.88 -10.01
CA LYS A 387 -24.13 -9.30 -8.76
C LYS A 387 -22.64 -9.58 -8.49
N GLY A 388 -22.12 -10.73 -8.93
CA GLY A 388 -20.69 -11.07 -8.78
C GLY A 388 -19.79 -10.32 -9.77
N LEU A 389 -20.31 -10.04 -10.96
CA LEU A 389 -19.64 -9.24 -11.99
C LEU A 389 -19.54 -7.76 -11.59
N VAL A 390 -20.59 -7.20 -10.98
CA VAL A 390 -20.63 -5.81 -10.51
C VAL A 390 -19.66 -5.56 -9.35
N ARG A 391 -19.49 -6.50 -8.42
CA ARG A 391 -18.58 -6.34 -7.26
C ARG A 391 -17.10 -6.37 -7.64
N LYS A 392 -16.75 -7.18 -8.64
CA LYS A 392 -15.37 -7.30 -9.16
C LYS A 392 -15.02 -6.17 -10.13
N LEU A 393 -16.02 -5.68 -10.90
CA LEU A 393 -15.90 -4.45 -11.68
C LEU A 393 -15.69 -3.23 -10.78
N TYR A 394 -16.33 -3.16 -9.61
CA TYR A 394 -16.18 -2.03 -8.67
C TYR A 394 -14.75 -1.85 -8.15
N HIS A 395 -14.04 -2.95 -7.84
CA HIS A 395 -12.66 -2.88 -7.35
C HIS A 395 -11.61 -2.57 -8.43
N ILE A 396 -11.79 -3.12 -9.64
CA ILE A 396 -10.89 -2.85 -10.77
C ILE A 396 -11.10 -1.40 -11.27
N ASN A 397 -12.35 -0.93 -11.27
CA ASN A 397 -12.65 0.45 -11.60
C ASN A 397 -12.06 1.41 -10.55
N ASN A 398 -12.09 1.12 -9.24
CA ASN A 398 -11.52 2.02 -8.24
C ASN A 398 -10.00 2.23 -8.35
N LEU A 399 -9.22 1.21 -8.75
CA LEU A 399 -7.76 1.35 -8.92
C LEU A 399 -7.39 2.06 -10.24
N GLN A 400 -8.12 1.81 -11.33
CA GLN A 400 -7.95 2.55 -12.60
C GLN A 400 -8.48 3.99 -12.52
N VAL A 401 -9.61 4.20 -11.82
CA VAL A 401 -10.20 5.51 -11.56
C VAL A 401 -9.30 6.31 -10.63
N ALA A 402 -8.75 5.75 -9.55
CA ALA A 402 -7.82 6.50 -8.68
C ALA A 402 -6.61 7.07 -9.46
N ALA A 403 -6.00 6.28 -10.34
CA ALA A 403 -4.89 6.74 -11.18
C ALA A 403 -5.32 7.79 -12.23
N GLN A 404 -6.53 7.68 -12.81
CA GLN A 404 -7.07 8.67 -13.76
C GLN A 404 -7.58 9.94 -13.08
N THR A 405 -8.18 9.83 -11.89
CA THR A 405 -8.71 10.93 -11.09
C THR A 405 -7.58 11.78 -10.51
N VAL A 406 -6.46 11.19 -10.08
CA VAL A 406 -5.26 11.96 -9.70
C VAL A 406 -4.69 12.74 -10.90
N LEU A 407 -4.85 12.22 -12.12
CA LEU A 407 -4.39 12.87 -13.36
C LEU A 407 -5.35 13.94 -13.92
N SER A 408 -6.61 13.96 -13.46
CA SER A 408 -7.64 14.92 -13.91
C SER A 408 -8.29 15.71 -12.77
N ALA A 409 -7.73 15.65 -11.56
CA ALA A 409 -8.27 16.33 -10.39
C ALA A 409 -8.26 17.85 -10.61
N LYS A 410 -9.30 18.53 -10.13
CA LYS A 410 -9.30 19.99 -10.05
C LYS A 410 -8.11 20.44 -9.20
N SER A 411 -7.42 21.47 -9.67
CA SER A 411 -6.29 22.03 -8.94
C SER A 411 -6.76 22.74 -7.68
N LEU A 412 -6.12 22.42 -6.56
CA LEU A 412 -6.19 23.21 -5.34
C LEU A 412 -5.16 24.36 -5.42
N PRO A 413 -5.38 25.48 -4.72
CA PRO A 413 -4.41 26.56 -4.69
C PRO A 413 -3.07 26.10 -4.12
N SER A 414 -2.00 26.78 -4.53
CA SER A 414 -0.67 26.62 -3.92
C SER A 414 -0.66 27.17 -2.50
N LEU A 415 0.10 26.53 -1.63
CA LEU A 415 0.36 27.00 -0.28
C LEU A 415 1.41 28.11 -0.34
N THR A 416 1.09 29.22 0.30
CA THR A 416 2.02 30.33 0.53
C THR A 416 2.57 30.33 1.96
N LEU A 417 1.94 29.57 2.83
CA LEU A 417 2.37 29.33 4.21
C LEU A 417 3.79 28.75 4.27
N ASP A 418 4.53 29.18 5.28
CA ASP A 418 5.87 28.69 5.56
C ASP A 418 5.81 27.37 6.35
N ASN A 419 6.21 26.28 5.70
CA ASN A 419 6.15 24.95 6.29
C ASN A 419 7.14 24.78 7.45
N ALA A 420 8.28 25.47 7.43
CA ALA A 420 9.34 25.32 8.43
C ALA A 420 8.94 25.90 9.81
N SER A 421 8.11 26.94 9.81
CA SER A 421 7.53 27.52 11.04
C SER A 421 6.27 26.79 11.52
N LEU A 422 5.46 26.23 10.60
CA LEU A 422 4.16 25.61 10.95
C LEU A 422 4.21 24.12 11.24
N LEU A 423 5.13 23.37 10.62
CA LEU A 423 5.15 21.90 10.68
C LEU A 423 6.38 21.37 11.42
N LEU A 424 6.26 20.17 12.00
CA LEU A 424 7.44 19.42 12.42
C LEU A 424 8.13 18.81 11.19
N PRO A 425 9.46 18.59 11.26
CA PRO A 425 10.14 17.85 10.21
C PRO A 425 9.58 16.42 10.12
N ARG A 426 9.26 16.02 8.90
CA ARG A 426 8.95 14.65 8.56
C ARG A 426 9.50 14.40 7.17
N VAL A 427 10.43 13.46 7.06
CA VAL A 427 11.21 13.27 5.84
C VAL A 427 10.58 12.19 4.97
N LEU A 428 10.30 12.54 3.72
CA LEU A 428 9.97 11.59 2.68
C LEU A 428 11.18 11.39 1.77
N ILE A 429 11.67 10.17 1.67
CA ILE A 429 12.72 9.82 0.70
C ILE A 429 12.05 9.13 -0.49
N ILE A 430 12.02 9.82 -1.62
CA ILE A 430 11.60 9.27 -2.91
C ILE A 430 12.86 8.85 -3.64
N ALA A 431 13.06 7.54 -3.84
CA ALA A 431 14.37 7.03 -4.26
C ALA A 431 14.29 6.01 -5.39
N GLU A 432 15.40 5.90 -6.13
CA GLU A 432 15.71 4.75 -6.97
C GLU A 432 16.04 3.53 -6.08
N MET A 433 15.15 2.53 -6.08
CA MET A 433 15.24 1.35 -5.20
C MET A 433 15.81 0.11 -5.89
N SER A 434 16.04 0.15 -7.21
CA SER A 434 16.49 -1.01 -7.98
C SER A 434 17.98 -1.34 -7.85
N ILE A 435 18.77 -0.46 -7.22
CA ILE A 435 20.22 -0.62 -7.05
C ILE A 435 20.54 -0.89 -5.57
N PRO A 436 20.77 -2.15 -5.16
CA PRO A 436 20.87 -2.51 -3.74
C PRO A 436 21.97 -1.78 -2.96
N GLN A 437 23.16 -1.61 -3.56
CA GLN A 437 24.28 -0.92 -2.90
C GLN A 437 23.97 0.56 -2.65
N CYS A 438 23.40 1.23 -3.65
CA CYS A 438 22.94 2.62 -3.54
C CYS A 438 21.82 2.76 -2.50
N LYS A 439 20.86 1.82 -2.49
CA LYS A 439 19.79 1.78 -1.49
C LYS A 439 20.36 1.67 -0.08
N LYS A 440 21.31 0.75 0.17
CA LYS A 440 21.96 0.60 1.49
C LYS A 440 22.58 1.91 1.97
N TYR A 441 23.48 2.50 1.17
CA TYR A 441 24.29 3.64 1.61
C TYR A 441 23.54 4.98 1.59
N ARG A 442 22.59 5.18 0.68
CA ARG A 442 21.95 6.51 0.51
C ARG A 442 20.50 6.58 0.94
N VAL A 443 19.81 5.44 1.04
CA VAL A 443 18.42 5.37 1.50
C VAL A 443 18.36 4.81 2.92
N ASP A 444 18.78 3.56 3.14
CA ASP A 444 18.58 2.86 4.41
C ASP A 444 19.41 3.51 5.53
N GLN A 445 20.68 3.78 5.28
CA GLN A 445 21.53 4.51 6.22
C GLN A 445 20.94 5.88 6.57
N LYS A 446 20.39 6.60 5.59
CA LYS A 446 19.81 7.92 5.82
C LYS A 446 18.53 7.87 6.66
N VAL A 447 17.70 6.84 6.45
CA VAL A 447 16.58 6.55 7.34
C VAL A 447 17.08 6.41 8.77
N ASP A 448 18.18 5.70 8.99
CA ASP A 448 18.74 5.53 10.33
C ASP A 448 19.32 6.83 10.90
N LEU A 449 20.00 7.66 10.09
CA LEU A 449 20.50 8.97 10.53
C LEU A 449 19.37 9.88 11.03
N PHE A 450 18.26 9.97 10.30
CA PHE A 450 17.11 10.78 10.73
C PHE A 450 16.37 10.17 11.92
N LYS A 451 16.29 8.83 12.03
CA LYS A 451 15.77 8.16 13.23
C LYS A 451 16.61 8.50 14.47
N GLN A 452 17.94 8.57 14.35
CA GLN A 452 18.82 9.00 15.45
C GLN A 452 18.53 10.44 15.92
N LEU A 453 18.06 11.29 15.01
CA LEU A 453 17.59 12.65 15.31
C LEU A 453 16.15 12.69 15.84
N GLY A 454 15.47 11.55 15.98
CA GLY A 454 14.06 11.49 16.40
C GLY A 454 13.08 11.94 15.32
N ILE A 455 13.52 12.01 14.06
CA ILE A 455 12.70 12.51 12.94
C ILE A 455 12.02 11.33 12.24
N PRO A 456 10.68 11.34 12.05
CA PRO A 456 10.01 10.29 11.31
C PRO A 456 10.38 10.34 9.82
N VAL A 457 10.66 9.17 9.26
CA VAL A 457 11.05 9.01 7.84
C VAL A 457 10.17 7.98 7.16
N LYS A 458 9.74 8.27 5.93
CA LYS A 458 9.12 7.30 5.03
C LYS A 458 9.92 7.20 3.75
N THR A 459 10.02 6.00 3.19
CA THR A 459 10.67 5.75 1.90
C THR A 459 9.65 5.24 0.88
N VAL A 460 9.71 5.76 -0.34
CA VAL A 460 8.82 5.35 -1.45
C VAL A 460 9.64 5.27 -2.73
N SER A 461 9.35 4.30 -3.60
CA SER A 461 9.96 4.28 -4.94
C SER A 461 9.39 5.40 -5.79
N TRP A 462 10.24 6.11 -6.53
CA TRP A 462 9.79 7.14 -7.49
C TRP A 462 8.87 6.58 -8.59
N THR A 463 8.85 5.27 -8.79
CA THR A 463 7.96 4.58 -9.74
C THR A 463 6.52 4.42 -9.22
N ASP A 464 6.29 4.54 -7.91
CA ASP A 464 4.95 4.52 -7.29
C ASP A 464 4.39 5.95 -7.19
N LEU A 465 3.82 6.44 -8.30
CA LEU A 465 3.30 7.80 -8.38
C LEU A 465 2.18 8.07 -7.36
N ILE A 466 1.30 7.10 -7.10
CA ILE A 466 0.16 7.28 -6.20
C ILE A 466 0.66 7.37 -4.76
N GLY A 467 1.50 6.42 -4.33
CA GLY A 467 2.09 6.43 -3.01
C GLY A 467 2.95 7.68 -2.76
N CYS A 468 3.67 8.17 -3.78
CA CYS A 468 4.40 9.43 -3.70
C CYS A 468 3.45 10.62 -3.51
N MET A 469 2.44 10.78 -4.38
CA MET A 469 1.49 11.90 -4.33
C MET A 469 0.76 11.99 -2.98
N GLU A 470 0.37 10.85 -2.43
CA GLU A 470 -0.25 10.76 -1.10
C GLU A 470 0.74 11.14 0.00
N ALA A 471 1.96 10.59 -0.04
CA ALA A 471 3.01 10.88 0.94
C ALA A 471 3.39 12.36 1.00
N LEU A 472 3.42 13.06 -0.14
CA LEU A 472 3.71 14.50 -0.19
C LEU A 472 2.78 15.33 0.70
N GLN A 473 1.52 14.90 0.91
CA GLN A 473 0.51 15.69 1.62
C GLN A 473 0.73 15.74 3.14
N TYR A 474 1.52 14.81 3.69
CA TYR A 474 1.78 14.72 5.13
C TYR A 474 3.27 14.64 5.49
N HIS A 475 4.17 15.08 4.61
CA HIS A 475 5.58 15.27 4.91
C HIS A 475 5.96 16.73 4.66
N SER A 476 6.96 17.22 5.40
CA SER A 476 7.44 18.61 5.29
C SER A 476 8.73 18.73 4.50
N ILE A 477 9.51 17.64 4.41
CA ILE A 477 10.78 17.57 3.69
C ILE A 477 10.76 16.40 2.73
N VAL A 478 11.23 16.61 1.49
CA VAL A 478 11.30 15.57 0.45
C VAL A 478 12.73 15.47 -0.08
N ILE A 479 13.29 14.26 -0.03
CA ILE A 479 14.60 13.94 -0.59
C ILE A 479 14.41 13.04 -1.80
N PHE A 480 14.83 13.52 -2.97
CA PHE A 480 14.83 12.79 -4.22
C PHE A 480 16.20 12.16 -4.47
N TYR A 481 16.38 10.89 -4.08
CA TYR A 481 17.65 10.19 -4.30
C TYR A 481 17.70 9.53 -5.68
N ARG A 482 18.63 10.01 -6.52
CA ARG A 482 18.89 9.53 -7.88
C ARG A 482 17.62 9.45 -8.74
N VAL A 483 16.70 10.40 -8.55
CA VAL A 483 15.44 10.42 -9.30
C VAL A 483 15.60 11.25 -10.59
N PRO A 484 15.29 10.68 -11.77
CA PRO A 484 15.33 11.39 -13.05
C PRO A 484 14.02 12.14 -13.34
N ALA A 485 14.10 13.28 -14.04
CA ALA A 485 12.94 14.13 -14.39
C ALA A 485 12.11 13.60 -15.58
N PHE A 486 11.52 12.41 -15.46
CA PHE A 486 10.50 11.93 -16.40
C PHE A 486 9.18 12.69 -16.24
N ASP A 487 8.31 12.68 -17.26
CA ASP A 487 7.00 13.37 -17.25
C ASP A 487 6.13 13.04 -16.03
N THR A 488 6.21 11.81 -15.51
CA THR A 488 5.49 11.41 -14.29
C THR A 488 6.09 12.01 -13.02
N VAL A 489 7.42 12.14 -12.96
CA VAL A 489 8.16 12.73 -11.84
C VAL A 489 8.01 14.24 -11.84
N LEU A 490 7.94 14.89 -13.01
CA LEU A 490 7.67 16.33 -13.11
C LEU A 490 6.40 16.72 -12.35
N LYS A 491 5.38 15.86 -12.33
CA LYS A 491 4.15 16.09 -11.55
C LYS A 491 4.38 16.04 -10.04
N LEU A 492 5.33 15.22 -9.57
CA LEU A 492 5.71 15.20 -8.16
C LEU A 492 6.39 16.52 -7.79
N PHE A 493 7.28 17.04 -8.65
CA PHE A 493 7.87 18.35 -8.43
C PHE A 493 6.81 19.46 -8.46
N ASP A 494 5.87 19.43 -9.40
CA ASP A 494 4.78 20.41 -9.48
C ASP A 494 3.90 20.38 -8.21
N GLU A 495 3.66 19.19 -7.64
CA GLU A 495 2.92 19.06 -6.37
C GLU A 495 3.75 19.51 -5.17
N CYS A 496 5.07 19.24 -5.14
CA CYS A 496 5.98 19.80 -4.13
C CYS A 496 5.98 21.33 -4.17
N ASP A 497 6.04 21.93 -5.35
CA ASP A 497 5.99 23.38 -5.57
C ASP A 497 4.65 23.94 -5.10
N ARG A 498 3.53 23.27 -5.44
CA ARG A 498 2.20 23.64 -4.96
C ARG A 498 2.09 23.58 -3.44
N LEU A 499 2.70 22.59 -2.80
CA LEU A 499 2.71 22.41 -1.35
C LEU A 499 3.77 23.25 -0.63
N ASN A 500 4.62 23.96 -1.37
CA ASN A 500 5.76 24.73 -0.87
C ASN A 500 6.72 23.88 0.00
N LEU A 501 6.92 22.60 -0.34
CA LEU A 501 7.75 21.68 0.45
C LEU A 501 9.25 21.97 0.31
N ASP A 502 10.02 21.65 1.34
CA ASP A 502 11.48 21.71 1.25
C ASP A 502 12.02 20.47 0.55
N THR A 503 12.57 20.68 -0.64
CA THR A 503 13.00 19.62 -1.55
C THR A 503 14.51 19.61 -1.71
N TYR A 504 15.08 18.41 -1.60
CA TYR A 504 16.49 18.16 -1.84
C TYR A 504 16.67 17.10 -2.90
N TRP A 505 17.50 17.37 -3.92
CA TRP A 505 17.94 16.32 -4.82
C TRP A 505 19.27 15.75 -4.35
N GLU A 506 19.41 14.44 -4.42
CA GLU A 506 20.57 13.74 -3.88
C GLU A 506 21.15 12.74 -4.86
N VAL A 507 22.49 12.67 -4.91
CA VAL A 507 23.21 11.59 -5.57
C VAL A 507 24.59 11.35 -4.94
N ASP A 508 25.16 10.18 -5.20
CA ASP A 508 26.45 9.68 -4.71
C ASP A 508 27.59 9.80 -5.73
N ASP A 509 27.27 9.90 -7.01
CA ASP A 509 28.23 10.03 -8.12
C ASP A 509 27.89 11.23 -9.01
N LEU A 510 28.91 11.76 -9.71
CA LEU A 510 28.76 12.85 -10.66
C LEU A 510 28.13 12.34 -11.97
N ILE A 511 26.82 12.06 -11.94
CA ILE A 511 26.06 11.47 -13.06
C ILE A 511 25.17 12.47 -13.81
N PHE A 512 25.17 13.74 -13.43
CA PHE A 512 24.30 14.78 -13.98
C PHE A 512 25.02 15.74 -14.95
N ASP A 513 26.33 15.61 -15.14
CA ASP A 513 27.11 16.46 -16.03
C ASP A 513 27.54 15.68 -17.29
N GLU A 514 26.86 15.95 -18.40
CA GLU A 514 27.12 15.30 -19.68
C GLU A 514 28.56 15.50 -20.17
N ASP A 515 29.13 16.70 -20.01
CA ASP A 515 30.47 17.04 -20.50
C ASP A 515 31.58 16.28 -19.75
N ILE A 516 31.38 16.07 -18.43
CA ILE A 516 32.28 15.27 -17.60
C ILE A 516 32.15 13.79 -17.99
N LEU A 517 30.93 13.26 -18.12
CA LEU A 517 30.74 11.85 -18.49
C LEU A 517 31.33 11.52 -19.88
N LEU A 518 31.19 12.43 -20.86
CA LEU A 518 31.77 12.29 -22.20
C LEU A 518 33.31 12.21 -22.20
N LYS A 519 33.97 12.87 -21.24
CA LYS A 519 35.44 12.95 -21.16
C LYS A 519 36.05 11.90 -20.23
N SER A 520 35.23 11.14 -19.50
CA SER A 520 35.68 10.09 -18.60
C SER A 520 36.26 8.90 -19.39
N LYS A 521 37.55 8.59 -19.20
CA LYS A 521 38.16 7.42 -19.84
C LYS A 521 37.49 6.13 -19.37
N THR A 522 37.25 6.05 -18.07
CA THR A 522 36.59 4.94 -17.39
C THR A 522 35.22 4.60 -17.96
N LEU A 523 34.40 5.61 -18.26
CA LEU A 523 33.05 5.39 -18.78
C LEU A 523 33.04 5.16 -20.30
N ASN A 524 34.06 5.65 -21.02
CA ASN A 524 34.22 5.41 -22.46
C ASN A 524 34.56 3.95 -22.82
N GLU A 525 34.93 3.11 -21.84
CA GLU A 525 35.11 1.66 -22.03
C GLU A 525 33.79 0.87 -22.02
N LEU A 526 32.67 1.51 -21.65
CA LEU A 526 31.33 0.89 -21.71
C LEU A 526 30.88 0.70 -23.17
N ASP A 527 29.96 -0.25 -23.39
CA ASP A 527 29.36 -0.41 -24.72
C ASP A 527 28.54 0.84 -25.12
N LYS A 528 28.40 1.05 -26.43
CA LYS A 528 27.82 2.28 -26.99
C LYS A 528 26.38 2.55 -26.54
N ASP A 529 25.58 1.51 -26.34
CA ASP A 529 24.17 1.67 -25.98
C ASP A 529 24.04 2.03 -24.48
N THR A 530 24.82 1.37 -23.62
CA THR A 530 24.92 1.70 -22.19
C THR A 530 25.47 3.11 -21.98
N PHE A 531 26.53 3.49 -22.68
CA PHE A 531 27.11 4.82 -22.58
C PHE A 531 26.13 5.90 -23.04
N LYS A 532 25.40 5.67 -24.14
CA LYS A 532 24.35 6.59 -24.60
C LYS A 532 23.23 6.74 -23.57
N GLY A 533 22.76 5.64 -22.98
CA GLY A 533 21.74 5.68 -21.93
C GLY A 533 22.17 6.48 -20.69
N LEU A 534 23.45 6.40 -20.33
CA LEU A 534 24.04 7.19 -19.24
C LEU A 534 24.07 8.69 -19.55
N ILE A 535 24.41 9.08 -20.78
CA ILE A 535 24.35 10.48 -21.22
C ILE A 535 22.91 11.01 -21.27
N ASP A 536 21.98 10.24 -21.83
CA ASP A 536 20.56 10.61 -21.86
C ASP A 536 19.99 10.76 -20.43
N GLY A 537 20.43 9.89 -19.51
CA GLY A 537 20.11 9.98 -18.08
C GLY A 537 20.66 11.23 -17.39
N ALA A 538 21.87 11.66 -17.75
CA ALA A 538 22.52 12.83 -17.13
C ALA A 538 21.68 14.10 -17.26
N ARG A 539 21.06 14.32 -18.42
CA ARG A 539 20.15 15.45 -18.65
C ARG A 539 18.91 15.38 -17.76
N LEU A 540 18.34 14.18 -17.59
CA LEU A 540 17.17 13.98 -16.74
C LEU A 540 17.50 14.19 -15.26
N TYR A 541 18.68 13.78 -14.81
CA TYR A 541 19.16 14.03 -13.45
C TYR A 541 19.44 15.51 -13.21
N HIS A 542 20.09 16.18 -14.15
CA HIS A 542 20.32 17.62 -14.07
C HIS A 542 19.00 18.40 -13.97
N ASN A 543 18.02 18.07 -14.82
CA ASN A 543 16.70 18.68 -14.79
C ASN A 543 15.94 18.42 -13.48
N ALA A 544 16.09 17.23 -12.88
CA ALA A 544 15.50 16.93 -11.57
C ALA A 544 16.18 17.72 -10.44
N MET A 545 17.50 17.81 -10.49
CA MET A 545 18.32 18.53 -9.51
C MET A 545 17.93 20.01 -9.41
N ILE A 546 17.82 20.70 -10.54
CA ILE A 546 17.49 22.14 -10.57
C ILE A 546 16.03 22.45 -10.21
N ARG A 547 15.16 21.43 -10.11
CA ARG A 547 13.79 21.58 -9.61
C ARG A 547 13.71 21.58 -8.09
N CYS A 548 14.74 21.13 -7.39
CA CYS A 548 14.77 21.10 -5.93
C CYS A 548 15.32 22.41 -5.34
N LYS A 549 14.87 22.78 -4.14
CA LYS A 549 15.33 23.99 -3.42
C LYS A 549 16.81 23.88 -2.99
N GLY A 550 17.27 22.66 -2.69
CA GLY A 550 18.65 22.37 -2.34
C GLY A 550 19.13 21.03 -2.88
N VAL A 551 20.38 20.69 -2.58
CA VAL A 551 20.98 19.41 -2.96
C VAL A 551 21.72 18.78 -1.78
N ILE A 552 21.78 17.45 -1.79
CA ILE A 552 22.59 16.68 -0.85
C ILE A 552 23.65 15.93 -1.64
N ALA A 553 24.91 16.13 -1.27
CA ALA A 553 26.05 15.45 -1.86
C ALA A 553 26.75 14.56 -0.84
N SER A 554 27.37 13.47 -1.30
CA SER A 554 28.19 12.59 -0.47
C SER A 554 29.61 13.12 -0.20
N THR A 555 30.07 14.13 -0.95
CA THR A 555 31.42 14.71 -0.83
C THR A 555 31.42 16.20 -1.19
N GLU A 556 32.41 16.94 -0.69
CA GLU A 556 32.58 18.36 -1.00
C GLU A 556 32.82 18.65 -2.50
N PRO A 557 33.66 17.90 -3.24
CA PRO A 557 33.81 18.12 -4.69
C PRO A 557 32.51 17.89 -5.47
N LEU A 558 31.71 16.90 -5.08
CA LEU A 558 30.41 16.64 -5.68
C LEU A 558 29.43 17.80 -5.40
N ALA A 559 29.40 18.31 -4.17
CA ALA A 559 28.58 19.47 -3.80
C ALA A 559 28.93 20.70 -4.67
N LYS A 560 30.23 21.00 -4.81
CA LYS A 560 30.71 22.10 -5.67
C LYS A 560 30.34 21.89 -7.15
N ALA A 561 30.36 20.65 -7.62
CA ALA A 561 29.93 20.32 -8.98
C ALA A 561 28.43 20.57 -9.18
N MET A 562 27.59 20.15 -8.22
CA MET A 562 26.14 20.41 -8.26
C MET A 562 25.84 21.92 -8.29
N GLU A 563 26.47 22.69 -7.40
CA GLU A 563 26.31 24.15 -7.33
C GLU A 563 26.72 24.82 -8.64
N LYS A 564 27.85 24.41 -9.22
CA LYS A 564 28.33 24.92 -10.51
C LYS A 564 27.36 24.59 -11.66
N SER A 565 26.67 23.46 -11.57
CA SER A 565 25.64 23.05 -12.53
C SER A 565 24.29 23.77 -12.32
N GLY A 566 24.18 24.65 -11.33
CA GLY A 566 23.04 25.54 -11.12
C GLY A 566 22.08 25.13 -10.00
N SER A 567 22.47 24.21 -9.11
CA SER A 567 21.66 23.87 -7.94
C SER A 567 21.67 24.96 -6.86
N GLY A 568 20.68 24.93 -5.96
CA GLY A 568 20.63 25.77 -4.76
C GLY A 568 21.61 25.36 -3.65
N LYS A 569 21.29 25.70 -2.39
CA LYS A 569 22.09 25.37 -1.19
C LYS A 569 22.47 23.89 -1.18
N SER A 570 23.77 23.60 -1.07
CA SER A 570 24.28 22.23 -0.94
C SER A 570 24.51 21.85 0.53
N ILE A 571 24.18 20.60 0.86
CA ILE A 571 24.46 19.99 2.16
C ILE A 571 25.30 18.75 1.90
N ILE A 572 26.39 18.60 2.65
CA ILE A 572 27.24 17.42 2.57
C ILE A 572 26.78 16.44 3.63
N ILE A 573 26.34 15.25 3.20
CA ILE A 573 26.05 14.12 4.08
C ILE A 573 26.86 12.93 3.55
N GLU A 574 28.01 12.72 4.18
CA GLU A 574 28.92 11.61 3.91
C GLU A 574 28.27 10.26 4.24
N ASN A 575 28.88 9.18 3.74
CA ASN A 575 28.47 7.84 4.15
C ASN A 575 28.94 7.58 5.59
N ALA A 576 28.05 7.08 6.43
CA ALA A 576 28.35 6.64 7.80
C ALA A 576 28.70 5.14 7.85
N LEU A 577 29.10 4.66 9.02
CA LEU A 577 29.15 3.24 9.36
C LEU A 577 27.75 2.79 9.78
N ASP A 578 27.01 2.05 8.95
CA ASP A 578 25.67 1.57 9.34
C ASP A 578 25.72 0.48 10.44
N PRO A 579 24.61 0.26 11.18
CA PRO A 579 24.58 -0.74 12.26
C PRO A 579 25.00 -2.14 11.83
N GLU A 580 24.58 -2.61 10.64
CA GLU A 580 24.99 -3.93 10.12
C GLU A 580 26.52 -4.00 9.93
N THR A 581 27.14 -2.93 9.41
CA THR A 581 28.60 -2.85 9.25
C THR A 581 29.33 -2.91 10.60
N ILE A 582 28.86 -2.16 11.60
CA ILE A 582 29.48 -2.13 12.94
C ILE A 582 29.34 -3.50 13.62
N GLU A 583 28.12 -4.03 13.69
CA GLU A 583 27.84 -5.33 14.33
C GLU A 583 28.60 -6.47 13.64
N THR A 584 28.64 -6.47 12.31
CA THR A 584 29.39 -7.48 11.55
C THR A 584 30.87 -7.37 11.86
N ALA A 585 31.45 -6.17 11.84
CA ALA A 585 32.86 -5.94 12.13
C ALA A 585 33.24 -6.35 13.57
N GLU A 586 32.36 -6.13 14.55
CA GLU A 586 32.56 -6.56 15.94
C GLU A 586 32.45 -8.07 16.13
N SER A 587 31.63 -8.75 15.32
CA SER A 587 31.48 -10.21 15.36
C SER A 587 32.67 -10.98 14.79
N ILE A 588 33.53 -10.30 14.02
CA ILE A 588 34.66 -10.93 13.34
C ILE A 588 35.90 -10.93 14.26
N PRO A 589 36.54 -12.09 14.48
CA PRO A 589 37.78 -12.16 15.24
C PRO A 589 38.86 -11.24 14.66
N ALA A 590 39.62 -10.55 15.52
CA ALA A 590 40.69 -9.63 15.12
C ALA A 590 41.96 -10.32 14.57
N LEU A 591 41.91 -11.63 14.30
CA LEU A 591 43.03 -12.44 13.82
C LEU A 591 43.09 -12.38 12.29
N ARG A 592 44.26 -12.05 11.73
CA ARG A 592 44.47 -12.08 10.27
C ARG A 592 44.76 -13.49 9.79
N LYS A 593 44.38 -13.80 8.55
CA LYS A 593 44.68 -15.11 7.95
C LYS A 593 46.18 -15.32 7.77
N SER A 594 46.92 -14.24 7.54
CA SER A 594 48.38 -14.21 7.47
C SER A 594 49.07 -14.73 8.73
N GLU A 595 48.43 -14.63 9.90
CA GLU A 595 48.97 -15.19 11.16
C GLU A 595 48.95 -16.72 11.16
N SER A 596 48.11 -17.34 10.32
CA SER A 596 47.99 -18.80 10.21
C SER A 596 48.80 -19.40 9.07
N ASP A 597 48.89 -18.71 7.93
CA ASP A 597 49.52 -19.23 6.70
C ASP A 597 50.78 -18.47 6.25
N GLY A 598 51.12 -17.35 6.91
CA GLY A 598 52.28 -16.53 6.57
C GLY A 598 52.12 -15.71 5.27
N ILE A 599 50.94 -15.68 4.67
CA ILE A 599 50.67 -15.00 3.39
C ILE A 599 50.04 -13.64 3.68
N ILE A 600 50.73 -12.56 3.29
CA ILE A 600 50.23 -11.19 3.40
C ILE A 600 49.32 -10.89 2.21
N ARG A 601 48.08 -10.49 2.46
CA ARG A 601 47.08 -10.26 1.41
C ARG A 601 46.78 -8.79 1.21
N ILE A 602 47.04 -8.30 0.00
CA ILE A 602 46.60 -7.00 -0.49
C ILE A 602 45.22 -7.17 -1.12
N VAL A 603 44.22 -6.40 -0.70
CA VAL A 603 42.84 -6.53 -1.18
C VAL A 603 42.37 -5.32 -1.97
N TYR A 604 41.69 -5.57 -3.08
CA TYR A 604 41.00 -4.57 -3.87
C TYR A 604 39.58 -5.03 -4.20
N GLY A 605 38.58 -4.32 -3.67
CA GLY A 605 37.18 -4.49 -4.04
C GLY A 605 36.88 -3.74 -5.33
N SER A 606 37.11 -4.35 -6.49
CA SER A 606 36.91 -3.68 -7.77
C SER A 606 35.43 -3.49 -8.09
N GLY A 607 34.52 -4.34 -7.60
CA GLY A 607 33.09 -4.24 -7.92
C GLY A 607 32.81 -4.53 -9.41
N THR A 608 32.63 -3.48 -10.21
CA THR A 608 32.28 -3.51 -11.64
C THR A 608 33.49 -3.33 -12.57
N SER A 609 33.32 -3.61 -13.87
CA SER A 609 34.38 -3.46 -14.90
C SER A 609 34.87 -2.02 -15.10
N THR A 610 34.10 -1.02 -14.65
CA THR A 610 34.45 0.41 -14.67
C THR A 610 35.58 0.79 -13.70
N HIS A 611 36.30 -0.17 -13.12
CA HIS A 611 37.42 0.09 -12.21
C HIS A 611 38.78 -0.35 -12.77
N ASN A 612 38.82 -0.81 -14.02
CA ASN A 612 40.05 -1.18 -14.73
C ASN A 612 41.02 0.00 -14.79
N VAL A 613 40.54 1.18 -15.21
CA VAL A 613 41.35 2.41 -15.34
C VAL A 613 41.87 2.86 -13.98
N ASP A 614 41.00 2.87 -12.96
CA ASP A 614 41.37 3.23 -11.58
C ASP A 614 42.52 2.36 -11.06
N PHE A 615 42.47 1.04 -11.30
CA PHE A 615 43.50 0.11 -10.84
C PHE A 615 44.88 0.38 -11.46
N LEU A 616 44.94 0.98 -12.66
CA LEU A 616 46.22 1.23 -13.34
C LEU A 616 47.15 2.12 -12.52
N GLU A 617 46.61 3.04 -11.72
CA GLU A 617 47.36 3.94 -10.83
C GLU A 617 48.30 3.21 -9.87
N ALA A 618 47.88 2.03 -9.37
CA ALA A 618 48.69 1.21 -8.46
C ALA A 618 49.27 -0.05 -9.13
N SER A 619 48.86 -0.35 -10.38
CA SER A 619 49.11 -1.64 -11.02
C SER A 619 50.60 -1.98 -11.21
N GLU A 620 51.46 -1.00 -11.50
CA GLU A 620 52.90 -1.20 -11.65
C GLU A 620 53.55 -1.52 -10.31
N ALA A 621 53.25 -0.73 -9.28
CA ALA A 621 53.78 -0.94 -7.93
C ALA A 621 53.35 -2.31 -7.37
N ILE A 622 52.08 -2.70 -7.53
CA ILE A 622 51.58 -4.00 -7.06
C ILE A 622 52.31 -5.14 -7.78
N TYR A 623 52.48 -5.05 -9.10
CA TYR A 623 53.22 -6.06 -9.85
C TYR A 623 54.65 -6.22 -9.34
N ASN A 624 55.37 -5.10 -9.12
CA ASN A 624 56.74 -5.11 -8.61
C ASN A 624 56.83 -5.70 -7.20
N ILE A 625 55.83 -5.46 -6.35
CA ILE A 625 55.70 -6.05 -5.02
C ILE A 625 55.48 -7.57 -5.10
N LEU A 626 54.55 -8.03 -5.92
CA LEU A 626 54.28 -9.47 -6.06
C LEU A 626 55.51 -10.23 -6.57
N VAL A 627 56.25 -9.66 -7.53
CA VAL A 627 57.52 -10.23 -8.02
C VAL A 627 58.60 -10.28 -6.93
N SER A 628 58.67 -9.25 -6.08
CA SER A 628 59.71 -9.14 -5.05
C SER A 628 59.42 -9.96 -3.79
N TYR A 629 58.15 -10.20 -3.47
CA TYR A 629 57.71 -10.89 -2.25
C TYR A 629 56.81 -12.08 -2.60
N PRO A 630 57.36 -13.31 -2.69
CA PRO A 630 56.58 -14.50 -3.03
C PRO A 630 55.47 -14.86 -2.03
N ASN A 631 55.55 -14.35 -0.79
CA ASN A 631 54.55 -14.56 0.27
C ASN A 631 53.47 -13.46 0.31
N VAL A 632 53.41 -12.58 -0.69
CA VAL A 632 52.38 -11.53 -0.80
C VAL A 632 51.42 -11.89 -1.91
N HIS A 633 50.12 -11.87 -1.62
CA HIS A 633 49.06 -12.21 -2.59
C HIS A 633 48.17 -10.99 -2.84
N LEU A 634 47.66 -10.84 -4.07
CA LEU A 634 46.64 -9.87 -4.43
C LEU A 634 45.28 -10.56 -4.49
N ARG A 635 44.37 -10.17 -3.60
CA ARG A 635 42.99 -10.63 -3.55
C ARG A 635 42.06 -9.61 -4.20
N LEU A 636 41.36 -10.03 -5.24
CA LEU A 636 40.41 -9.23 -5.98
C LEU A 636 38.98 -9.66 -5.66
N ALA A 637 38.17 -8.72 -5.16
CA ALA A 637 36.74 -8.92 -4.94
C ALA A 637 35.94 -8.16 -6.01
N GLY A 638 35.34 -8.90 -6.94
CA GLY A 638 34.61 -8.35 -8.09
C GLY A 638 35.32 -8.52 -9.44
N VAL A 639 34.77 -7.85 -10.46
CA VAL A 639 35.27 -7.95 -11.85
C VAL A 639 36.43 -6.99 -12.04
N LEU A 640 37.59 -7.50 -12.43
CA LEU A 640 38.77 -6.71 -12.80
C LEU A 640 39.64 -7.46 -13.79
N GLU A 641 39.93 -6.83 -14.92
CA GLU A 641 40.91 -7.32 -15.89
C GLU A 641 42.31 -6.86 -15.49
N LEU A 642 43.21 -7.82 -15.26
CA LEU A 642 44.59 -7.52 -14.94
C LEU A 642 45.42 -7.37 -16.22
N PRO A 643 46.39 -6.43 -16.28
CA PRO A 643 47.34 -6.36 -17.37
C PRO A 643 48.10 -7.69 -17.56
N LYS A 644 48.36 -8.10 -18.80
CA LYS A 644 49.01 -9.41 -19.13
C LYS A 644 50.31 -9.70 -18.37
N LYS A 645 51.05 -8.68 -17.94
CA LYS A 645 52.26 -8.87 -17.11
C LYS A 645 51.98 -9.65 -15.81
N PHE A 646 50.77 -9.57 -15.26
CA PHE A 646 50.35 -10.30 -14.06
C PHE A 646 50.28 -11.82 -14.27
N ASP A 647 50.31 -12.32 -15.51
CA ASP A 647 50.37 -13.77 -15.80
C ASP A 647 51.64 -14.42 -15.19
N LEU A 648 52.71 -13.62 -15.00
CA LEU A 648 53.96 -14.07 -14.37
C LEU A 648 53.84 -14.29 -12.86
N VAL A 649 52.83 -13.70 -12.22
CA VAL A 649 52.56 -13.80 -10.77
C VAL A 649 51.17 -14.38 -10.50
N LYS A 650 50.59 -15.12 -11.47
CA LYS A 650 49.23 -15.66 -11.40
C LYS A 650 48.95 -16.50 -10.16
N ASP A 651 49.97 -17.18 -9.64
CA ASP A 651 49.85 -18.06 -8.47
C ASP A 651 49.69 -17.25 -7.16
N GLN A 652 49.97 -15.94 -7.19
CA GLN A 652 49.75 -14.99 -6.10
C GLN A 652 48.44 -14.20 -6.24
N ILE A 653 47.60 -14.51 -7.24
CA ILE A 653 46.33 -13.82 -7.48
C ILE A 653 45.16 -14.65 -6.95
N GLU A 654 44.42 -14.09 -6.00
CA GLU A 654 43.21 -14.67 -5.45
C GLU A 654 41.99 -13.91 -5.98
N ARG A 655 40.95 -14.61 -6.42
CA ARG A 655 39.70 -13.99 -6.91
C ARG A 655 38.53 -14.45 -6.07
N ILE A 656 37.71 -13.49 -5.67
CA ILE A 656 36.52 -13.68 -4.87
C ILE A 656 35.31 -13.32 -5.72
N GLU A 657 34.36 -14.26 -5.79
CA GLU A 657 33.08 -14.05 -6.45
C GLU A 657 32.18 -13.07 -5.68
N PHE A 658 31.14 -12.56 -6.34
CA PHE A 658 30.16 -11.72 -5.66
C PHE A 658 29.53 -12.49 -4.49
N CYS A 659 29.58 -11.89 -3.31
CA CYS A 659 29.06 -12.47 -2.08
C CYS A 659 28.18 -11.44 -1.35
N PRO A 660 27.32 -11.89 -0.43
CA PRO A 660 26.59 -11.01 0.48
C PRO A 660 27.52 -10.07 1.24
N TYR A 661 27.02 -8.90 1.65
CA TYR A 661 27.81 -7.84 2.27
C TYR A 661 28.55 -8.29 3.54
N ALA A 662 27.88 -9.04 4.42
CA ALA A 662 28.49 -9.57 5.64
C ALA A 662 29.65 -10.54 5.34
N ASP A 663 29.53 -11.36 4.29
CA ASP A 663 30.59 -12.27 3.86
C ASP A 663 31.76 -11.49 3.24
N TYR A 664 31.47 -10.43 2.49
CA TYR A 664 32.49 -9.52 2.00
C TYR A 664 33.31 -8.90 3.15
N LEU A 665 32.68 -8.45 4.24
CA LEU A 665 33.40 -7.97 5.42
C LEU A 665 34.25 -9.07 6.09
N ARG A 666 33.76 -10.31 6.15
CA ARG A 666 34.56 -11.45 6.66
C ARG A 666 35.79 -11.69 5.79
N ILE A 667 35.63 -11.67 4.47
CA ILE A 667 36.73 -11.84 3.50
C ILE A 667 37.70 -10.67 3.58
N LEU A 668 37.21 -9.44 3.76
CA LEU A 668 38.03 -8.25 3.94
C LEU A 668 38.86 -8.36 5.23
N ALA A 669 38.28 -8.91 6.30
CA ALA A 669 38.97 -9.11 7.58
C ALA A 669 40.10 -10.13 7.53
N GLU A 670 40.05 -11.09 6.59
CA GLU A 670 41.15 -12.04 6.37
C GLU A 670 42.41 -11.39 5.79
N CYS A 671 42.27 -10.20 5.18
CA CYS A 671 43.33 -9.50 4.46
C CYS A 671 44.16 -8.57 5.36
N ASP A 672 45.31 -8.14 4.86
CA ASP A 672 46.29 -7.37 5.64
C ASP A 672 46.40 -5.90 5.23
N ILE A 673 46.20 -5.61 3.94
CA ILE A 673 46.37 -4.26 3.37
C ILE A 673 45.25 -4.01 2.36
N SER A 674 44.50 -2.94 2.52
CA SER A 674 43.49 -2.50 1.54
C SER A 674 44.06 -1.45 0.59
N ILE A 675 43.54 -1.40 -0.64
CA ILE A 675 43.89 -0.34 -1.59
C ILE A 675 42.65 0.34 -2.16
N ALA A 676 42.77 1.63 -2.43
CA ALA A 676 41.76 2.40 -3.15
C ALA A 676 42.42 3.35 -4.17
N PRO A 677 42.97 2.80 -5.27
CA PRO A 677 43.48 3.60 -6.36
C PRO A 677 42.32 4.26 -7.12
N LEU A 678 42.49 5.53 -7.49
CA LEU A 678 41.55 6.32 -8.29
C LEU A 678 42.34 7.25 -9.23
N GLU A 679 41.91 7.32 -10.50
CA GLU A 679 42.48 8.24 -11.50
C GLU A 679 42.31 9.70 -11.05
N ASP A 680 43.26 10.56 -11.43
CA ASP A 680 43.16 12.02 -11.27
C ASP A 680 42.14 12.63 -12.25
N TYR A 681 40.86 12.51 -11.89
CA TYR A 681 39.76 13.01 -12.68
C TYR A 681 38.61 13.50 -11.80
N ILE A 682 37.90 14.56 -12.22
CA ILE A 682 36.86 15.22 -11.41
C ILE A 682 35.71 14.28 -11.01
N PHE A 683 35.38 13.30 -11.85
CA PHE A 683 34.40 12.26 -11.52
C PHE A 683 34.87 11.43 -10.32
N ASN A 684 36.16 11.10 -10.26
CA ASN A 684 36.78 10.33 -9.19
C ASN A 684 37.01 11.15 -7.92
N ASP A 685 37.30 12.45 -8.04
CA ASP A 685 37.35 13.37 -6.89
C ASP A 685 36.00 13.47 -6.17
N SER A 686 34.90 13.22 -6.88
CA SER A 686 33.53 13.24 -6.35
C SER A 686 33.12 11.94 -5.65
N LYS A 687 33.88 10.84 -5.83
CA LYS A 687 33.58 9.54 -5.22
C LYS A 687 33.75 9.57 -3.71
N SER A 688 32.92 8.82 -3.00
CA SER A 688 33.01 8.66 -1.54
C SER A 688 34.18 7.75 -1.11
N ASN A 689 34.48 7.75 0.18
CA ASN A 689 35.58 6.99 0.78
C ASN A 689 35.16 5.61 1.35
N ILE A 690 34.08 5.00 0.84
CA ILE A 690 33.51 3.73 1.36
C ILE A 690 34.57 2.63 1.55
N LYS A 691 35.44 2.42 0.56
CA LYS A 691 36.51 1.39 0.64
C LYS A 691 37.47 1.62 1.81
N TYR A 692 37.73 2.87 2.15
CA TYR A 692 38.52 3.23 3.32
C TYR A 692 37.76 2.96 4.61
N LEU A 693 36.46 3.30 4.68
CA LEU A 693 35.62 3.05 5.85
C LEU A 693 35.50 1.55 6.18
N GLU A 694 35.17 0.72 5.17
CA GLU A 694 35.02 -0.73 5.31
C GLU A 694 36.31 -1.43 5.75
N ALA A 695 37.46 -1.02 5.20
CA ALA A 695 38.75 -1.54 5.61
C ALA A 695 39.14 -1.07 7.01
N SER A 696 38.92 0.21 7.32
CA SER A 696 39.32 0.83 8.58
C SER A 696 38.53 0.27 9.76
N ILE A 697 37.22 0.02 9.64
CA ILE A 697 36.41 -0.54 10.74
C ILE A 697 36.88 -1.94 11.16
N LEU A 698 37.46 -2.70 10.22
CA LEU A 698 38.10 -4.00 10.46
C LEU A 698 39.55 -3.88 10.91
N GLY A 699 40.12 -2.68 10.99
CA GLY A 699 41.50 -2.43 11.39
C GLY A 699 42.53 -2.74 10.30
N LEU A 700 42.17 -2.61 9.01
CA LEU A 700 43.13 -2.74 7.90
C LEU A 700 43.70 -1.37 7.54
N PRO A 701 45.04 -1.22 7.42
CA PRO A 701 45.62 -0.04 6.81
C PRO A 701 45.27 0.00 5.32
N SER A 702 44.99 1.20 4.83
CA SER A 702 44.66 1.44 3.42
C SER A 702 45.74 2.29 2.75
N ILE A 703 46.07 1.97 1.49
CA ILE A 703 46.87 2.81 0.61
C ILE A 703 45.96 3.34 -0.52
N CYS A 704 45.87 4.65 -0.65
CA CYS A 704 44.90 5.32 -1.52
C CYS A 704 45.58 6.32 -2.45
N SER A 705 44.94 6.63 -3.58
CA SER A 705 45.32 7.80 -4.38
C SER A 705 45.06 9.10 -3.59
N PRO A 706 45.81 10.20 -3.82
CA PRO A 706 45.66 11.47 -3.10
C PRO A 706 44.45 12.27 -3.60
N ARG A 707 43.26 11.65 -3.59
CA ARG A 707 42.00 12.28 -3.99
C ARG A 707 41.35 12.98 -2.79
N PRO A 708 40.54 14.04 -2.98
CA PRO A 708 40.01 14.86 -1.88
C PRO A 708 39.24 14.06 -0.80
N ASN A 709 38.48 13.04 -1.20
CA ASN A 709 37.73 12.15 -0.31
C ASN A 709 38.62 11.29 0.60
N PHE A 710 39.85 11.00 0.19
CA PHE A 710 40.84 10.30 1.03
C PHE A 710 41.74 11.27 1.78
N ALA A 711 42.18 12.35 1.12
CA ALA A 711 43.07 13.34 1.72
C ALA A 711 42.43 14.16 2.85
N SER A 712 41.10 14.21 2.92
CA SER A 712 40.36 14.85 4.03
C SER A 712 40.37 14.03 5.33
N VAL A 713 40.59 12.71 5.26
CA VAL A 713 40.53 11.81 6.43
C VAL A 713 41.86 11.10 6.72
N ILE A 714 42.70 10.86 5.71
CA ILE A 714 43.98 10.17 5.87
C ILE A 714 45.08 11.16 6.25
N ASP A 715 45.62 10.99 7.46
CA ASP A 715 46.91 11.51 7.88
C ASP A 715 48.01 10.51 7.47
N ASN A 716 48.81 10.91 6.48
CA ASN A 716 49.71 10.03 5.75
C ASN A 716 50.77 9.38 6.66
N GLY A 717 50.78 8.05 6.72
CA GLY A 717 51.63 7.24 7.59
C GLY A 717 51.10 7.04 9.02
N VAL A 718 49.96 7.63 9.37
CA VAL A 718 49.35 7.52 10.70
C VAL A 718 48.13 6.59 10.69
N ASN A 719 47.17 6.85 9.79
CA ASN A 719 45.91 6.08 9.67
C ASN A 719 45.63 5.62 8.22
N GLY A 720 46.63 5.72 7.34
CA GLY A 720 46.62 5.29 5.95
C GLY A 720 47.81 5.87 5.19
N PHE A 721 47.92 5.57 3.90
CA PHE A 721 48.91 6.19 3.01
C PHE A 721 48.23 6.81 1.79
N LEU A 722 48.74 7.97 1.36
CA LEU A 722 48.37 8.64 0.12
C LEU A 722 49.56 8.57 -0.84
N CYS A 723 49.35 8.04 -2.04
CA CYS A 723 50.43 7.79 -3.00
C CYS A 723 50.09 8.34 -4.38
N CYS A 724 50.93 9.25 -4.89
CA CYS A 724 50.71 9.95 -6.17
C CYS A 724 51.51 9.37 -7.34
N ASN A 725 52.48 8.48 -7.08
CA ASN A 725 53.35 7.87 -8.08
C ASN A 725 53.74 6.45 -7.68
N VAL A 726 54.30 5.70 -8.64
CA VAL A 726 54.66 4.28 -8.47
C VAL A 726 55.64 4.07 -7.31
N GLU A 727 56.61 4.97 -7.15
CA GLU A 727 57.63 4.89 -6.10
C GLU A 727 57.02 5.01 -4.69
N GLU A 728 56.05 5.90 -4.51
CA GLU A 728 55.33 6.07 -3.25
C GLU A 728 54.45 4.86 -2.92
N TRP A 729 53.73 4.32 -3.92
CA TRP A 729 52.95 3.09 -3.76
C TRP A 729 53.85 1.94 -3.32
N GLU A 730 54.96 1.70 -4.03
CA GLU A 730 55.91 0.63 -3.66
C GLU A 730 56.51 0.82 -2.27
N SER A 731 56.92 2.05 -1.94
CA SER A 731 57.50 2.38 -0.63
C SER A 731 56.50 2.10 0.50
N SER A 732 55.24 2.45 0.30
CA SER A 732 54.16 2.22 1.28
C SER A 732 53.84 0.74 1.44
N PHE A 733 53.78 -0.03 0.35
CA PHE A 733 53.64 -1.49 0.41
C PHE A 733 54.81 -2.13 1.17
N LYS A 734 56.07 -1.78 0.84
CA LYS A 734 57.26 -2.33 1.50
C LYS A 734 57.22 -2.09 3.01
N LYS A 735 56.92 -0.87 3.45
CA LYS A 735 56.76 -0.55 4.88
C LYS A 735 55.73 -1.43 5.57
N LEU A 736 54.54 -1.59 4.97
CA LEU A 736 53.46 -2.39 5.56
C LEU A 736 53.75 -3.89 5.51
N ILE A 737 54.49 -4.39 4.51
CA ILE A 737 54.86 -5.80 4.38
C ILE A 737 55.95 -6.18 5.39
N GLU A 738 56.97 -5.33 5.53
CA GLU A 738 58.16 -5.60 6.36
C GLU A 738 57.95 -5.34 7.86
N ASP A 739 57.05 -4.42 8.22
CA ASP A 739 56.77 -4.05 9.61
C ASP A 739 55.31 -4.38 9.99
N SER A 740 55.12 -5.56 10.59
CA SER A 740 53.82 -6.01 11.09
C SER A 740 53.24 -5.14 12.22
N LEU A 741 54.10 -4.52 13.04
CA LEU A 741 53.67 -3.65 14.14
C LEU A 741 53.17 -2.33 13.59
N LEU A 742 53.89 -1.74 12.63
CA LEU A 742 53.44 -0.56 11.89
C LEU A 742 52.11 -0.83 11.18
N ARG A 743 51.99 -1.98 10.49
CA ARG A 743 50.76 -2.39 9.80
C ARG A 743 49.56 -2.42 10.74
N LYS A 744 49.73 -3.02 11.92
CA LYS A 744 48.70 -3.07 12.96
C LYS A 744 48.36 -1.68 13.51
N ASN A 745 49.36 -0.87 13.86
CA ASN A 745 49.16 0.46 14.43
C ASN A 745 48.40 1.39 13.47
N ILE A 746 48.74 1.38 12.18
CA ILE A 746 48.05 2.20 11.18
C ILE A 746 46.58 1.75 11.04
N GLY A 747 46.33 0.45 11.00
CA GLY A 747 44.97 -0.10 10.97
C GLY A 747 44.14 0.27 12.20
N GLU A 748 44.71 0.20 13.41
CA GLU A 748 44.04 0.60 14.66
C GLU A 748 43.76 2.11 14.71
N ASN A 749 44.69 2.94 14.25
CA ASN A 749 44.47 4.39 14.13
C ASN A 749 43.38 4.72 13.12
N ALA A 750 43.34 4.01 11.98
CA ALA A 750 42.27 4.13 10.98
C ALA A 750 40.92 3.77 11.57
N LYS A 751 40.81 2.63 12.27
CA LYS A 751 39.59 2.21 12.98
C LYS A 751 39.10 3.26 13.96
N LYS A 752 40.00 3.80 14.79
CA LYS A 752 39.66 4.85 15.76
C LYS A 752 39.19 6.13 15.06
N CYS A 753 39.86 6.52 13.98
CA CYS A 753 39.50 7.69 13.19
C CYS A 753 38.09 7.55 12.61
N VAL A 754 37.76 6.42 11.98
CA VAL A 754 36.44 6.25 11.35
C VAL A 754 35.30 6.10 12.36
N LEU A 755 35.51 5.42 13.49
CA LEU A 755 34.52 5.36 14.57
C LEU A 755 34.21 6.74 15.17
N GLN A 756 35.22 7.62 15.21
CA GLN A 756 35.04 8.98 15.74
C GLN A 756 34.27 9.89 14.79
N HIS A 757 34.55 9.84 13.48
CA HIS A 757 34.01 10.80 12.51
C HIS A 757 32.80 10.29 11.72
N TYR A 758 32.74 8.98 11.46
CA TYR A 758 31.75 8.35 10.58
C TYR A 758 30.76 7.44 11.33
N SER A 759 30.71 7.51 12.66
CA SER A 759 29.63 6.86 13.40
C SER A 759 28.27 7.46 13.01
N PRO A 760 27.18 6.66 12.99
CA PRO A 760 25.83 7.16 12.71
C PRO A 760 25.47 8.38 13.54
N GLU A 761 25.85 8.39 14.82
CA GLU A 761 25.56 9.47 15.75
C GLU A 761 26.28 10.77 15.36
N SER A 762 27.55 10.67 14.95
CA SER A 762 28.34 11.83 14.54
C SER A 762 27.78 12.43 13.25
N VAL A 763 27.56 11.60 12.23
CA VAL A 763 27.03 12.04 10.93
C VAL A 763 25.60 12.57 11.06
N ALA A 764 24.76 11.94 11.88
CA ALA A 764 23.40 12.42 12.13
C ALA A 764 23.41 13.83 12.74
N ARG A 765 24.18 14.02 13.82
CA ARG A 765 24.23 15.27 14.58
C ARG A 765 24.90 16.41 13.81
N GLU A 766 25.99 16.11 13.10
CA GLU A 766 26.84 17.16 12.50
C GLU A 766 26.49 17.46 11.04
N GLN A 767 25.87 16.50 10.34
CA GLN A 767 25.61 16.62 8.90
C GLN A 767 24.11 16.51 8.58
N ALA A 768 23.44 15.43 8.97
CA ALA A 768 22.02 15.25 8.65
C ALA A 768 21.10 16.28 9.34
N ALA A 769 21.48 16.76 10.52
CA ALA A 769 20.76 17.81 11.24
C ALA A 769 20.67 19.13 10.46
N LEU A 770 21.60 19.41 9.54
CA LEU A 770 21.56 20.61 8.69
C LEU A 770 20.37 20.63 7.72
N VAL A 771 19.76 19.47 7.43
CA VAL A 771 18.55 19.38 6.59
C VAL A 771 17.32 19.90 7.32
N ILE A 772 17.34 19.90 8.66
CA ILE A 772 16.20 20.26 9.51
C ILE A 772 16.47 21.52 10.34
N GLU A 773 17.62 22.19 10.16
CA GLU A 773 18.05 23.31 11.01
C GLU A 773 17.09 24.51 10.94
N ASP A 774 16.47 24.70 9.77
CA ASP A 774 15.55 25.80 9.48
C ASP A 774 14.15 25.59 10.10
N PHE A 775 13.85 24.39 10.64
CA PHE A 775 12.56 24.08 11.26
C PHE A 775 12.48 24.61 12.71
N GLU A 776 11.86 25.77 12.89
CA GLU A 776 11.74 26.47 14.17
C GLU A 776 11.08 25.62 15.26
N ARG A 777 10.12 24.76 14.87
CA ARG A 777 9.39 23.87 15.80
C ARG A 777 10.28 22.82 16.48
N LEU A 778 11.47 22.52 15.94
CA LEU A 778 12.45 21.62 16.56
C LEU A 778 13.34 22.29 17.61
N ASN A 779 13.70 23.56 17.40
CA ASN A 779 14.78 24.23 18.14
C ASN A 779 14.32 24.91 19.46
N ASN A 780 13.04 24.75 19.84
CA ASN A 780 12.32 25.31 21.02
C ASN A 780 12.09 26.84 21.05
N ASN A 781 10.84 27.24 20.80
CA ASN A 781 9.98 27.94 21.79
C ASN A 781 8.53 27.92 21.28
N LYS A 782 7.68 27.10 21.92
CA LYS A 782 6.22 27.07 21.72
C LYS A 782 5.61 28.41 22.12
N ASN A 783 5.63 29.42 21.25
CA ASN A 783 4.86 30.63 21.54
C ASN A 783 3.38 30.41 21.25
N LYS A 784 3.05 29.60 20.24
CA LYS A 784 1.67 29.32 19.86
C LYS A 784 1.26 27.87 20.10
N LYS A 785 0.01 27.69 20.46
CA LYS A 785 -0.68 26.41 20.64
C LYS A 785 -1.38 26.04 19.34
N HIS A 786 -1.26 24.78 18.92
CA HIS A 786 -1.88 24.33 17.67
C HIS A 786 -3.27 23.75 17.94
N VAL A 787 -4.26 24.24 17.21
CA VAL A 787 -5.64 23.76 17.24
C VAL A 787 -5.95 23.09 15.92
N LEU A 788 -6.39 21.84 15.95
CA LEU A 788 -6.97 21.20 14.77
C LEU A 788 -8.49 21.39 14.77
N SER A 789 -8.98 22.31 13.95
CA SER A 789 -10.41 22.53 13.70
C SER A 789 -10.90 21.51 12.67
N VAL A 790 -11.86 20.67 13.04
CA VAL A 790 -12.41 19.62 12.18
C VAL A 790 -13.82 19.99 11.79
N ASN A 791 -14.12 20.06 10.50
CA ASN A 791 -15.45 20.42 10.01
C ASN A 791 -15.76 19.69 8.71
N CYS A 792 -16.98 19.17 8.51
CA CYS A 792 -17.27 18.39 7.30
C CYS A 792 -17.09 19.20 6.00
N TYR A 793 -17.37 20.51 6.02
CA TYR A 793 -17.23 21.39 4.88
C TYR A 793 -16.42 22.64 5.24
N TYR A 794 -15.44 22.96 4.40
CA TYR A 794 -14.63 24.17 4.47
C TYR A 794 -14.29 24.58 3.03
N ASN A 795 -14.03 25.87 2.79
CA ASN A 795 -13.67 26.38 1.46
C ASN A 795 -12.68 25.43 0.74
N PRO A 796 -12.90 25.03 -0.53
CA PRO A 796 -13.81 25.62 -1.53
C PRO A 796 -15.29 25.24 -1.40
N ARG A 797 -15.65 24.40 -0.42
CA ARG A 797 -17.03 24.00 -0.18
C ARG A 797 -17.48 24.46 1.19
N SER A 798 -18.32 25.49 1.25
CA SER A 798 -18.94 25.96 2.49
C SER A 798 -20.45 26.02 2.31
N PHE A 799 -21.21 25.38 3.19
CA PHE A 799 -22.67 25.32 3.08
C PHE A 799 -23.37 25.17 4.43
N GLY A 800 -24.29 26.09 4.72
CA GLY A 800 -25.12 26.07 5.93
C GLY A 800 -24.50 26.82 7.11
N GLY A 801 -25.35 27.21 8.07
CA GLY A 801 -24.96 28.08 9.18
C GLY A 801 -23.83 27.52 10.06
N ALA A 802 -23.85 26.20 10.31
CA ALA A 802 -22.86 25.55 11.17
C ALA A 802 -21.42 25.62 10.61
N THR A 803 -21.27 25.43 9.30
CA THR A 803 -19.95 25.42 8.65
C THR A 803 -19.42 26.84 8.46
N VAL A 804 -20.32 27.80 8.19
CA VAL A 804 -19.99 29.22 8.09
C VAL A 804 -19.49 29.78 9.43
N VAL A 805 -20.10 29.38 10.55
CA VAL A 805 -19.65 29.81 11.88
C VAL A 805 -18.24 29.30 12.19
N ALA A 806 -17.95 28.02 11.91
CA ALA A 806 -16.62 27.46 12.14
C ALA A 806 -15.56 28.19 11.29
N GLU A 807 -15.85 28.45 10.01
CA GLU A 807 -14.99 29.22 9.12
C GLU A 807 -14.78 30.67 9.59
N ALA A 808 -15.85 31.35 9.99
CA ALA A 808 -15.78 32.72 10.51
C ALA A 808 -14.91 32.80 11.77
N LEU A 809 -15.04 31.83 12.69
CA LEU A 809 -14.21 31.76 13.90
C LEU A 809 -12.74 31.48 13.56
N ASN A 810 -12.46 30.49 12.71
CA ASN A 810 -11.09 30.15 12.31
C ASN A 810 -10.36 31.34 11.66
N ARG A 811 -11.07 32.18 10.91
CA ARG A 811 -10.53 33.40 10.30
C ARG A 811 -10.04 34.44 11.30
N HIS A 812 -10.61 34.48 12.51
CA HIS A 812 -10.11 35.38 13.56
C HIS A 812 -8.77 34.94 14.16
N PHE A 813 -8.33 33.70 13.90
CA PHE A 813 -7.07 33.17 14.43
C PHE A 813 -5.85 33.30 13.51
N VAL A 814 -6.00 33.76 12.25
CA VAL A 814 -4.88 33.80 11.27
C VAL A 814 -3.65 34.55 11.81
N ASP A 815 -3.89 35.69 12.46
CA ASP A 815 -2.84 36.54 13.03
C ASP A 815 -2.80 36.48 14.57
N ASP A 816 -3.40 35.45 15.18
CA ASP A 816 -3.44 35.31 16.63
C ASP A 816 -2.05 35.03 17.19
N SER A 817 -1.67 35.69 18.29
CA SER A 817 -0.34 35.57 18.88
C SER A 817 -0.13 34.33 19.76
N GLU A 818 -1.20 33.59 20.07
CA GLU A 818 -1.23 32.48 21.02
C GLU A 818 -1.68 31.15 20.38
N PHE A 819 -2.48 31.17 19.32
CA PHE A 819 -3.02 29.96 18.69
C PHE A 819 -2.81 29.95 17.18
N ASP A 820 -2.40 28.80 16.63
CA ASP A 820 -2.42 28.53 15.19
C ASP A 820 -3.50 27.49 14.86
N ILE A 821 -4.39 27.81 13.91
CA ILE A 821 -5.47 26.91 13.48
C ILE A 821 -5.06 26.13 12.23
N HIS A 822 -5.16 24.82 12.34
CA HIS A 822 -5.15 23.88 11.22
C HIS A 822 -6.57 23.38 10.98
N VAL A 823 -6.95 23.11 9.74
CA VAL A 823 -8.30 22.69 9.40
C VAL A 823 -8.31 21.31 8.78
N LEU A 824 -9.12 20.38 9.27
CA LEU A 824 -9.41 19.11 8.61
C LEU A 824 -10.85 19.09 8.11
N THR A 825 -11.02 18.70 6.84
CA THR A 825 -12.31 18.77 6.15
C THR A 825 -12.49 17.66 5.13
N SER A 826 -13.66 17.60 4.48
CA SER A 826 -13.89 16.73 3.33
C SER A 826 -13.78 17.47 1.99
N LEU A 827 -13.30 16.76 0.98
CA LEU A 827 -13.28 17.20 -0.42
C LEU A 827 -14.11 16.23 -1.28
N PRO A 828 -14.78 16.72 -2.35
CA PRO A 828 -15.44 15.84 -3.31
C PRO A 828 -14.44 15.10 -4.20
N GLU A 829 -14.90 14.00 -4.82
CA GLU A 829 -14.11 13.10 -5.70
C GLU A 829 -13.37 13.82 -6.85
N GLU A 830 -13.80 15.01 -7.25
CA GLU A 830 -13.13 15.80 -8.27
C GLU A 830 -11.76 16.36 -7.85
N TYR A 831 -11.40 16.28 -6.56
CA TYR A 831 -10.10 16.73 -6.04
C TYR A 831 -9.10 15.60 -5.80
N GLY A 832 -9.42 14.34 -6.07
CA GLY A 832 -8.45 13.25 -5.92
C GLY A 832 -9.09 11.87 -5.81
N ALA A 833 -8.27 10.89 -5.44
CA ALA A 833 -8.76 9.52 -5.19
C ALA A 833 -9.51 9.45 -3.85
N ILE A 834 -10.54 8.61 -3.77
CA ILE A 834 -11.34 8.44 -2.54
C ILE A 834 -10.46 7.98 -1.37
N ASN A 835 -10.75 8.52 -0.19
CA ASN A 835 -10.05 8.31 1.09
C ASN A 835 -8.58 8.76 1.09
N THR A 836 -8.16 9.55 0.10
CA THR A 836 -6.83 10.17 0.10
C THR A 836 -6.85 11.58 0.66
N LEU A 837 -5.75 11.97 1.29
CA LEU A 837 -5.55 13.31 1.82
C LEU A 837 -5.12 14.26 0.68
N ARG A 838 -5.55 15.52 0.74
CA ARG A 838 -5.02 16.62 -0.06
C ARG A 838 -4.83 17.84 0.84
N ARG A 839 -3.62 18.39 0.87
CA ARG A 839 -3.29 19.59 1.64
C ARG A 839 -3.38 20.84 0.76
N TYR A 840 -3.97 21.91 1.30
CA TYR A 840 -4.20 23.17 0.60
C TYR A 840 -4.31 24.33 1.57
N GLU A 841 -4.36 25.56 1.06
CA GLU A 841 -4.56 26.77 1.87
C GLU A 841 -5.95 27.37 1.61
N ALA A 842 -6.62 27.82 2.67
CA ALA A 842 -7.82 28.65 2.57
C ALA A 842 -7.81 29.72 3.65
N TYR A 843 -8.08 30.98 3.28
CA TYR A 843 -8.10 32.15 4.17
C TYR A 843 -6.89 32.28 5.12
N GLY A 844 -5.70 31.85 4.67
CA GLY A 844 -4.48 31.84 5.49
C GLY A 844 -4.38 30.72 6.52
N GLN A 845 -5.28 29.72 6.50
CA GLN A 845 -5.16 28.49 7.30
C GLN A 845 -4.65 27.31 6.48
N ASP A 846 -3.87 26.47 7.14
CA ASP A 846 -3.41 25.18 6.61
C ASP A 846 -4.55 24.14 6.66
N CYS A 847 -4.96 23.64 5.50
CA CYS A 847 -6.14 22.80 5.35
C CYS A 847 -5.80 21.41 4.83
N TYR A 848 -6.45 20.40 5.42
CA TYR A 848 -6.28 18.97 5.20
C TYR A 848 -7.61 18.38 4.74
N GLY A 849 -7.79 18.30 3.43
CA GLY A 849 -9.01 17.80 2.80
C GLY A 849 -8.95 16.31 2.51
N ILE A 850 -9.83 15.52 3.12
CA ILE A 850 -9.96 14.09 2.84
C ILE A 850 -11.00 13.91 1.73
N VAL A 851 -10.61 13.28 0.63
CA VAL A 851 -11.51 13.08 -0.51
C VAL A 851 -12.53 12.00 -0.17
N LEU A 852 -13.80 12.37 -0.05
CA LEU A 852 -14.90 11.46 0.28
C LEU A 852 -15.77 11.19 -0.96
N PRO A 853 -16.42 10.02 -1.04
CA PRO A 853 -17.39 9.77 -2.09
C PRO A 853 -18.58 10.72 -1.97
N ASN A 854 -19.18 11.09 -3.10
CA ASN A 854 -20.28 12.05 -3.15
C ASN A 854 -21.53 11.57 -2.36
N LEU A 855 -21.71 10.26 -2.23
CA LEU A 855 -22.77 9.65 -1.44
C LEU A 855 -22.19 8.63 -0.45
N LEU A 856 -22.32 8.94 0.84
CA LEU A 856 -22.06 8.01 1.94
C LEU A 856 -23.38 7.42 2.45
N SER A 857 -23.39 6.10 2.70
CA SER A 857 -24.50 5.45 3.41
C SER A 857 -24.69 6.06 4.80
N GLU A 858 -25.91 6.07 5.34
CA GLU A 858 -26.25 6.67 6.64
C GLU A 858 -25.31 6.21 7.78
N ASN A 859 -25.01 4.90 7.88
CA ASN A 859 -24.07 4.38 8.87
C ASN A 859 -22.66 4.96 8.73
N ARG A 860 -22.19 5.14 7.49
CA ARG A 860 -20.88 5.72 7.17
C ARG A 860 -20.81 7.23 7.40
N GLN A 861 -21.96 7.91 7.45
CA GLN A 861 -22.00 9.32 7.86
C GLN A 861 -21.71 9.49 9.36
N VAL A 862 -21.92 8.44 10.16
CA VAL A 862 -21.65 8.43 11.61
C VAL A 862 -20.32 7.74 11.93
N ILE A 863 -20.04 6.57 11.35
CA ILE A 863 -18.83 5.78 11.62
C ILE A 863 -18.08 5.55 10.30
N ASN A 864 -16.94 6.22 10.14
CA ASN A 864 -16.14 6.14 8.92
C ASN A 864 -14.67 5.75 9.21
N PRO A 865 -14.38 4.46 9.40
CA PRO A 865 -13.01 4.00 9.68
C PRO A 865 -12.07 4.14 8.47
N ASP A 866 -12.58 4.39 7.27
CA ASP A 866 -11.75 4.46 6.07
C ASP A 866 -10.82 5.69 6.07
N ILE A 867 -11.11 6.68 6.92
CA ILE A 867 -10.33 7.92 7.03
C ILE A 867 -9.44 7.98 8.28
N ASP A 868 -9.51 6.97 9.17
CA ASP A 868 -8.82 6.99 10.45
C ASP A 868 -7.29 7.11 10.28
N ASN A 869 -6.74 6.49 9.22
CA ASN A 869 -5.31 6.60 8.88
C ASN A 869 -4.95 8.02 8.44
N ALA A 870 -5.71 8.63 7.52
CA ALA A 870 -5.46 9.98 7.06
C ALA A 870 -5.60 11.00 8.20
N PHE A 871 -6.59 10.84 9.09
CA PHE A 871 -6.71 11.64 10.31
C PHE A 871 -5.49 11.48 11.22
N THR A 872 -5.02 10.23 11.40
CA THR A 872 -3.83 9.93 12.20
C THR A 872 -2.57 10.59 11.63
N ASP A 873 -2.37 10.54 10.32
CA ASP A 873 -1.24 11.20 9.65
C ASP A 873 -1.26 12.72 9.88
N VAL A 874 -2.44 13.34 9.85
CA VAL A 874 -2.60 14.78 10.16
C VAL A 874 -2.31 15.07 11.64
N ILE A 875 -2.77 14.23 12.57
CA ILE A 875 -2.44 14.37 14.00
C ILE A 875 -0.93 14.24 14.24
N ASP A 876 -0.27 13.28 13.59
CA ASP A 876 1.18 13.07 13.72
C ASP A 876 2.00 14.24 13.15
N LEU A 877 1.51 14.85 12.07
CA LEU A 877 2.14 16.00 11.43
C LEU A 877 1.94 17.30 12.21
N VAL A 878 0.69 17.59 12.59
CA VAL A 878 0.32 18.84 13.27
C VAL A 878 0.73 18.81 14.74
N GLN A 879 0.61 17.65 15.41
CA GLN A 879 0.67 17.49 16.86
C GLN A 879 -0.16 18.55 17.61
N PRO A 880 -1.50 18.55 17.41
CA PRO A 880 -2.34 19.59 17.99
C PRO A 880 -2.37 19.51 19.53
N ASP A 881 -2.33 20.67 20.18
CA ASP A 881 -2.56 20.80 21.62
C ASP A 881 -4.05 20.60 21.97
N ILE A 882 -4.94 20.77 20.99
CA ILE A 882 -6.40 20.60 21.14
C ILE A 882 -7.05 20.32 19.77
N VAL A 883 -8.09 19.49 19.74
CA VAL A 883 -8.91 19.26 18.54
C VAL A 883 -10.32 19.78 18.78
N HIS A 884 -10.80 20.66 17.89
CA HIS A 884 -12.13 21.24 17.96
C HIS A 884 -13.01 20.72 16.83
N PHE A 885 -14.00 19.90 17.16
CA PHE A 885 -14.95 19.34 16.20
C PHE A 885 -16.18 20.22 16.03
N HIS A 886 -16.49 20.49 14.77
CA HIS A 886 -17.71 21.10 14.27
C HIS A 886 -18.33 20.14 13.24
N SER A 887 -19.64 19.91 13.27
CA SER A 887 -20.40 19.26 12.19
C SER A 887 -19.63 18.18 11.42
N ILE A 888 -19.36 17.02 12.03
CA ILE A 888 -18.43 16.01 11.49
C ILE A 888 -19.11 14.91 10.67
N GLN A 889 -20.34 15.17 10.19
CA GLN A 889 -21.10 14.19 9.42
C GLN A 889 -20.31 13.81 8.15
N GLY A 890 -20.15 12.49 7.92
CA GLY A 890 -19.34 11.95 6.82
C GLY A 890 -17.86 11.70 7.17
N LEU A 891 -17.27 12.51 8.06
CA LEU A 891 -15.93 12.27 8.59
C LEU A 891 -15.95 11.21 9.72
N GLY A 892 -17.00 11.22 10.54
CA GLY A 892 -17.29 10.14 11.49
C GLY A 892 -16.70 10.31 12.89
N ILE A 893 -17.32 9.64 13.86
CA ILE A 893 -17.06 9.82 15.30
C ILE A 893 -15.79 9.11 15.81
N THR A 894 -15.16 8.26 15.01
CA THR A 894 -13.95 7.50 15.40
C THR A 894 -12.77 8.41 15.69
N MET A 895 -12.70 9.59 15.05
CA MET A 895 -11.69 10.62 15.30
C MET A 895 -11.63 11.06 16.78
N LEU A 896 -12.77 11.17 17.48
CA LEU A 896 -12.79 11.56 18.88
C LEU A 896 -12.09 10.52 19.77
N ARG A 897 -12.26 9.23 19.43
CA ARG A 897 -11.57 8.14 20.13
C ARG A 897 -10.06 8.19 19.89
N ILE A 898 -9.63 8.44 18.67
CA ILE A 898 -8.20 8.59 18.33
C ILE A 898 -7.56 9.73 19.13
N CYS A 899 -8.25 10.87 19.25
CA CYS A 899 -7.78 11.98 20.09
C CYS A 899 -7.70 11.59 21.57
N ALA A 900 -8.73 10.92 22.10
CA ALA A 900 -8.78 10.51 23.50
C ALA A 900 -7.68 9.49 23.85
N GLU A 901 -7.45 8.49 22.99
CA GLU A 901 -6.36 7.50 23.15
C GLU A 901 -4.97 8.15 23.17
N ARG A 902 -4.82 9.30 22.49
CA ARG A 902 -3.59 10.09 22.46
C ARG A 902 -3.52 11.18 23.53
N ASN A 903 -4.50 11.23 24.43
CA ASN A 903 -4.63 12.25 25.48
C ASN A 903 -4.68 13.70 24.95
N ILE A 904 -5.23 13.90 23.75
CA ILE A 904 -5.41 15.24 23.16
C ILE A 904 -6.77 15.79 23.63
N PRO A 905 -6.83 16.99 24.25
CA PRO A 905 -8.09 17.63 24.62
C PRO A 905 -9.05 17.79 23.44
N ILE A 906 -10.33 17.53 23.69
CA ILE A 906 -11.40 17.54 22.68
C ILE A 906 -12.43 18.61 23.01
N VAL A 907 -12.69 19.51 22.07
CA VAL A 907 -13.82 20.46 22.14
C VAL A 907 -14.83 20.10 21.06
N VAL A 908 -16.11 20.12 21.39
CA VAL A 908 -17.19 19.90 20.42
C VAL A 908 -18.17 21.05 20.46
N THR A 909 -18.37 21.73 19.31
CA THR A 909 -19.49 22.66 19.15
C THR A 909 -20.73 21.92 18.67
N THR A 910 -21.80 21.95 19.47
CA THR A 910 -23.08 21.31 19.15
C THR A 910 -23.95 22.24 18.30
N HIS A 911 -23.59 22.40 17.02
CA HIS A 911 -24.31 23.27 16.07
C HIS A 911 -25.75 22.82 15.77
N ASP A 912 -26.05 21.55 16.01
CA ASP A 912 -27.34 20.92 15.76
C ASP A 912 -27.59 19.79 16.78
N TYR A 913 -28.63 18.99 16.54
CA TYR A 913 -29.04 17.91 17.44
C TYR A 913 -28.58 16.52 16.98
N TRP A 914 -27.70 16.45 15.97
CA TRP A 914 -27.22 15.19 15.40
C TRP A 914 -26.54 14.30 16.45
N TRP A 915 -25.87 14.88 17.45
CA TRP A 915 -25.25 14.11 18.53
C TRP A 915 -26.24 13.38 19.43
N LEU A 916 -27.48 13.89 19.54
CA LEU A 916 -28.49 13.41 20.47
C LEU A 916 -29.51 12.48 19.81
N TYR A 917 -29.83 12.71 18.53
CA TYR A 917 -30.95 12.06 17.84
C TYR A 917 -30.56 11.52 16.46
N GLU A 918 -31.35 10.60 15.93
CA GLU A 918 -31.21 10.00 14.58
C GLU A 918 -31.09 11.08 13.48
N HIS A 919 -31.94 12.10 13.53
CA HIS A 919 -31.95 13.19 12.56
C HIS A 919 -31.27 14.46 13.09
N GLN A 920 -30.65 15.22 12.19
CA GLN A 920 -29.97 16.48 12.51
C GLN A 920 -30.91 17.57 13.05
N PHE A 921 -32.17 17.57 12.60
CA PHE A 921 -33.20 18.53 12.97
C PHE A 921 -34.35 17.84 13.70
N ILE A 922 -35.00 18.56 14.62
CA ILE A 922 -36.18 18.06 15.34
C ILE A 922 -37.42 18.31 14.48
N LEU A 923 -37.89 17.27 13.78
CA LEU A 923 -38.93 17.37 12.75
C LEU A 923 -40.38 17.19 13.28
N SER A 924 -40.58 16.63 14.47
CA SER A 924 -41.91 16.58 15.10
C SER A 924 -41.82 16.52 16.62
N PHE A 925 -42.63 17.33 17.31
CA PHE A 925 -42.72 17.37 18.77
C PHE A 925 -44.05 16.72 19.20
N LYS A 926 -44.17 15.40 19.05
CA LYS A 926 -45.16 14.65 19.83
C LYS A 926 -44.63 14.55 21.28
N GLU A 927 -45.50 14.66 22.27
CA GLU A 927 -45.12 14.71 23.71
C GLU A 927 -44.21 13.55 24.17
N GLU A 928 -44.18 12.44 23.42
CA GLU A 928 -43.33 11.28 23.61
C GLU A 928 -41.82 11.51 23.38
N HIS A 929 -41.41 12.67 22.84
CA HIS A 929 -40.02 13.10 22.68
C HIS A 929 -39.53 14.12 23.73
N LYS A 930 -40.29 14.34 24.81
CA LYS A 930 -39.90 15.24 25.91
C LYS A 930 -38.76 14.63 26.75
N PHE A 931 -37.53 14.78 26.27
CA PHE A 931 -36.26 14.67 27.01
C PHE A 931 -36.00 13.31 27.67
N ARG A 932 -35.28 12.39 27.00
CA ARG A 932 -34.89 11.10 27.60
C ARG A 932 -33.63 11.24 28.45
N GLY A 933 -33.78 11.94 29.57
CA GLY A 933 -32.87 11.90 30.70
C GLY A 933 -33.33 10.91 31.76
N ASN A 934 -32.70 9.73 31.83
CA ASN A 934 -32.30 9.07 33.08
C ASN A 934 -31.41 7.85 32.78
N VAL A 935 -30.09 8.00 32.95
CA VAL A 935 -29.10 6.91 32.74
C VAL A 935 -28.88 6.07 34.01
N ASP A 936 -29.50 6.42 35.14
CA ASP A 936 -29.39 5.65 36.40
C ASP A 936 -30.42 4.51 36.56
N ALA A 937 -31.22 4.22 35.52
CA ALA A 937 -32.13 3.06 35.55
C ALA A 937 -31.48 1.84 34.86
N PRO A 938 -31.49 0.64 35.48
CA PRO A 938 -30.99 -0.57 34.83
C PRO A 938 -31.72 -0.78 33.49
N MET A 939 -30.95 -1.08 32.43
CA MET A 939 -31.30 -1.25 30.99
C MET A 939 -32.67 -1.84 30.64
N SER A 940 -33.32 -2.51 31.58
CA SER A 940 -34.67 -3.10 31.50
C SER A 940 -35.87 -2.12 31.46
N LYS A 941 -35.68 -0.80 31.58
CA LYS A 941 -36.81 0.16 31.70
C LYS A 941 -36.84 1.34 30.72
N VAL A 942 -36.20 1.25 29.56
CA VAL A 942 -36.37 2.25 28.48
C VAL A 942 -37.38 1.73 27.45
N PRO A 943 -38.52 2.40 27.19
CA PRO A 943 -39.48 1.96 26.19
C PRO A 943 -39.01 2.31 24.77
N GLY A 944 -38.89 1.31 23.88
CA GLY A 944 -38.54 1.48 22.45
C GLY A 944 -37.07 1.22 22.14
N LYS A 945 -36.80 0.56 20.99
CA LYS A 945 -35.44 0.31 20.47
C LYS A 945 -34.71 1.66 20.29
N ILE A 946 -33.72 1.96 21.14
CA ILE A 946 -32.75 3.03 20.85
C ILE A 946 -31.85 2.53 19.71
N ASP A 947 -31.60 3.38 18.72
CA ASP A 947 -30.74 3.04 17.58
C ASP A 947 -29.26 2.95 18.05
N TYR A 948 -28.58 1.91 17.58
CA TYR A 948 -27.16 1.66 17.86
C TYR A 948 -26.29 2.89 17.54
N LEU A 949 -26.58 3.62 16.47
CA LEU A 949 -25.79 4.78 16.06
C LEU A 949 -25.98 5.98 16.99
N GLU A 950 -27.17 6.17 17.57
CA GLU A 950 -27.41 7.22 18.56
C GLU A 950 -26.57 6.99 19.82
N ILE A 951 -26.52 5.76 20.31
CA ILE A 951 -25.67 5.38 21.45
C ILE A 951 -24.21 5.70 21.14
N LYS A 952 -23.73 5.33 19.94
CA LYS A 952 -22.34 5.56 19.55
C LYS A 952 -21.98 7.05 19.45
N LYS A 953 -22.87 7.89 18.93
CA LYS A 953 -22.66 9.35 18.89
C LYS A 953 -22.54 9.93 20.30
N ARG A 954 -23.41 9.50 21.22
CA ARG A 954 -23.39 9.95 22.62
C ARG A 954 -22.16 9.46 23.37
N ASP A 955 -21.77 8.20 23.17
CA ASP A 955 -20.52 7.63 23.71
C ASP A 955 -19.33 8.46 23.24
N ALA A 956 -19.23 8.77 21.94
CA ALA A 956 -18.14 9.59 21.41
C ALA A 956 -18.17 11.03 21.96
N LEU A 957 -19.34 11.66 22.04
CA LEU A 957 -19.48 13.01 22.61
C LEU A 957 -19.04 13.05 24.09
N SER A 958 -19.23 11.96 24.84
CA SER A 958 -18.79 11.88 26.24
C SER A 958 -17.26 11.93 26.42
N LEU A 959 -16.50 11.71 25.34
CA LEU A 959 -15.03 11.87 25.34
C LEU A 959 -14.61 13.34 25.28
N ALA A 960 -15.53 14.27 24.98
CA ALA A 960 -15.21 15.69 24.87
C ALA A 960 -14.77 16.28 26.22
N THR A 961 -13.64 16.97 26.24
CA THR A 961 -13.18 17.77 27.38
C THR A 961 -14.14 18.92 27.67
N LYS A 962 -14.63 19.57 26.61
CA LYS A 962 -15.67 20.61 26.68
C LYS A 962 -16.68 20.44 25.56
N ILE A 963 -17.95 20.55 25.93
CA ILE A 963 -19.08 20.63 24.99
C ILE A 963 -19.57 22.07 25.02
N ILE A 964 -19.58 22.73 23.86
CA ILE A 964 -20.02 24.12 23.74
C ILE A 964 -21.21 24.22 22.81
N SER A 965 -22.14 25.11 23.12
CA SER A 965 -23.41 25.25 22.41
C SER A 965 -23.64 26.69 21.92
N PRO A 966 -24.31 26.86 20.76
CA PRO A 966 -24.44 28.16 20.10
C PRO A 966 -25.51 29.07 20.72
N SER A 967 -26.35 28.56 21.63
CA SER A 967 -27.45 29.28 22.26
C SER A 967 -27.76 28.74 23.66
N MET A 968 -28.49 29.51 24.47
CA MET A 968 -28.91 29.06 25.79
C MET A 968 -29.89 27.90 25.70
N PHE A 969 -30.82 27.94 24.75
CA PHE A 969 -31.75 26.84 24.48
C PHE A 969 -31.01 25.52 24.22
N THR A 970 -30.00 25.55 23.34
CA THR A 970 -29.22 24.34 23.02
C THR A 970 -28.39 23.89 24.22
N THR A 971 -27.78 24.83 24.96
CA THR A 971 -27.04 24.54 26.19
C THR A 971 -27.93 23.80 27.20
N GLU A 972 -29.13 24.31 27.47
CA GLU A 972 -30.08 23.69 28.39
C GLU A 972 -30.58 22.33 27.91
N LEU A 973 -30.77 22.16 26.60
CA LEU A 973 -31.16 20.87 26.02
C LEU A 973 -30.09 19.81 26.27
N TYR A 974 -28.82 20.10 25.92
CA TYR A 974 -27.73 19.14 26.14
C TYR A 974 -27.53 18.84 27.64
N ARG A 975 -27.69 19.84 28.53
CA ARG A 975 -27.68 19.62 29.98
C ARG A 975 -28.79 18.68 30.45
N LYS A 976 -30.03 18.87 29.96
CA LYS A 976 -31.17 17.98 30.27
C LYS A 976 -30.97 16.56 29.74
N GLU A 977 -30.22 16.41 28.66
CA GLU A 977 -29.88 15.13 28.02
C GLU A 977 -28.66 14.43 28.63
N GLY A 978 -28.14 14.90 29.78
CA GLY A 978 -27.08 14.23 30.52
C GLY A 978 -25.67 14.82 30.35
N PHE A 979 -25.53 15.93 29.62
CA PHE A 979 -24.25 16.64 29.46
C PHE A 979 -24.25 17.93 30.31
N ALA A 980 -24.30 17.77 31.64
CA ALA A 980 -24.48 18.88 32.60
C ALA A 980 -23.42 20.00 32.49
N GLU A 981 -22.21 19.66 32.06
CA GLU A 981 -21.08 20.57 31.90
C GLU A 981 -21.06 21.33 30.56
N ALA A 982 -22.11 21.22 29.73
CA ALA A 982 -22.19 21.98 28.49
C ALA A 982 -22.13 23.50 28.76
N LEU A 983 -21.34 24.23 27.97
CA LEU A 983 -21.08 25.66 28.11
C LEU A 983 -21.73 26.46 26.97
N LEU A 984 -22.14 27.68 27.27
CA LEU A 984 -22.56 28.62 26.24
C LEU A 984 -21.32 29.24 25.61
N ASN A 985 -21.19 29.11 24.28
CA ASN A 985 -20.38 30.01 23.46
C ASN A 985 -21.31 30.52 22.35
N LYS A 986 -22.14 31.51 22.72
CA LYS A 986 -23.23 32.02 21.87
C LYS A 986 -22.67 32.44 20.50
N ASN A 987 -23.32 32.02 19.42
CA ASN A 987 -22.86 32.35 18.08
C ASN A 987 -22.87 33.86 17.83
N GLY A 988 -21.84 34.33 17.13
CA GLY A 988 -21.74 35.70 16.63
C GLY A 988 -22.38 35.87 15.25
N VAL A 989 -22.47 37.12 14.81
CA VAL A 989 -22.81 37.50 13.43
C VAL A 989 -21.83 38.56 12.90
N THR A 990 -21.72 38.65 11.58
CA THR A 990 -20.95 39.70 10.90
C THR A 990 -21.79 40.97 10.76
N TYR A 991 -21.35 42.07 11.36
CA TYR A 991 -21.98 43.37 11.20
C TYR A 991 -21.72 43.93 9.79
N PRO A 992 -22.73 44.56 9.15
CA PRO A 992 -22.53 45.23 7.87
C PRO A 992 -21.51 46.37 8.01
N GLN A 993 -20.61 46.51 7.04
CA GLN A 993 -19.59 47.58 7.05
C GLN A 993 -20.22 48.98 6.93
N SER A 994 -21.38 49.09 6.29
CA SER A 994 -22.19 50.29 6.23
C SER A 994 -23.68 49.93 6.25
N ILE A 995 -24.45 50.57 7.14
CA ILE A 995 -25.91 50.43 7.16
C ILE A 995 -26.51 51.55 6.32
N SER A 996 -27.25 51.20 5.28
CA SER A 996 -28.05 52.19 4.55
C SER A 996 -29.25 52.61 5.39
N PRO A 997 -29.62 53.91 5.41
CA PRO A 997 -30.82 54.37 6.10
C PRO A 997 -32.04 53.59 5.65
N LYS A 998 -32.76 52.99 6.60
CA LYS A 998 -33.88 52.10 6.30
C LYS A 998 -35.20 52.85 6.44
N VAL A 999 -35.89 53.03 5.32
CA VAL A 999 -37.26 53.58 5.28
C VAL A 999 -38.24 52.47 4.89
N PRO A 1000 -39.38 52.30 5.60
CA PRO A 1000 -40.35 51.25 5.28
C PRO A 1000 -40.94 51.39 3.88
N GLY A 1001 -41.05 50.28 3.15
CA GLY A 1001 -41.73 50.22 1.86
C GLY A 1001 -43.24 50.47 1.96
N ARG A 1002 -43.84 50.97 0.87
CA ARG A 1002 -45.31 51.04 0.69
C ARG A 1002 -45.67 50.48 -0.71
N PRO A 1003 -46.15 49.23 -0.84
CA PRO A 1003 -46.49 48.27 0.23
C PRO A 1003 -45.28 47.79 1.04
N LEU A 1004 -45.51 47.31 2.27
CA LEU A 1004 -44.45 46.81 3.15
C LEU A 1004 -43.86 45.51 2.60
N ARG A 1005 -42.53 45.37 2.61
CA ARG A 1005 -41.82 44.27 1.95
C ARG A 1005 -41.46 43.18 2.95
N PHE A 1006 -42.00 41.99 2.78
CA PHE A 1006 -41.77 40.83 3.64
C PHE A 1006 -40.85 39.82 2.95
N GLY A 1007 -39.69 39.55 3.51
CA GLY A 1007 -38.79 38.49 3.08
C GLY A 1007 -39.13 37.17 3.76
N TYR A 1008 -39.08 36.06 3.03
CA TYR A 1008 -39.13 34.70 3.58
C TYR A 1008 -37.93 33.91 3.06
N ALA A 1009 -37.05 33.51 3.98
CA ALA A 1009 -35.85 32.73 3.69
C ALA A 1009 -36.03 31.29 4.17
N GLY A 1010 -36.67 30.46 3.34
CA GLY A 1010 -36.95 29.06 3.64
C GLY A 1010 -37.50 28.29 2.42
N GLY A 1011 -37.43 26.96 2.46
CA GLY A 1011 -38.00 26.12 1.39
C GLY A 1011 -39.53 26.11 1.35
N ASN A 1012 -40.11 25.49 0.32
CA ASN A 1012 -41.57 25.34 0.15
C ASN A 1012 -42.20 24.27 1.06
N THR A 1013 -41.56 23.90 2.16
CA THR A 1013 -41.97 22.80 3.03
C THR A 1013 -42.68 23.29 4.29
N ASP A 1014 -43.53 22.43 4.86
CA ASP A 1014 -44.23 22.73 6.11
C ASP A 1014 -43.29 22.87 7.31
N ILE A 1015 -42.19 22.13 7.32
CA ILE A 1015 -41.13 22.24 8.34
C ILE A 1015 -40.54 23.65 8.38
N LYS A 1016 -40.44 24.33 7.23
CA LYS A 1016 -39.97 25.73 7.17
C LYS A 1016 -41.08 26.76 7.37
N GLY A 1017 -42.32 26.30 7.58
CA GLY A 1017 -43.47 27.15 7.87
C GLY A 1017 -44.12 27.78 6.63
N TYR A 1018 -43.86 27.25 5.43
CA TYR A 1018 -44.37 27.86 4.20
C TYR A 1018 -45.90 27.88 4.13
N HIS A 1019 -46.59 26.85 4.63
CA HIS A 1019 -48.06 26.84 4.71
C HIS A 1019 -48.62 28.02 5.54
N LEU A 1020 -47.90 28.45 6.59
CA LEU A 1020 -48.29 29.59 7.41
C LEU A 1020 -48.15 30.89 6.62
N VAL A 1021 -47.02 31.06 5.94
CA VAL A 1021 -46.77 32.23 5.07
C VAL A 1021 -47.83 32.29 3.98
N LYS A 1022 -48.11 31.15 3.32
CA LYS A 1022 -49.11 31.04 2.26
C LYS A 1022 -50.50 31.38 2.77
N TYR A 1023 -50.88 30.89 3.94
CA TYR A 1023 -52.14 31.24 4.57
C TYR A 1023 -52.25 32.74 4.86
N ALA A 1024 -51.23 33.34 5.48
CA ALA A 1024 -51.25 34.77 5.82
C ALA A 1024 -51.36 35.65 4.56
N PHE A 1025 -50.51 35.42 3.55
CA PHE A 1025 -50.46 36.27 2.35
C PHE A 1025 -51.61 36.04 1.35
N ASN A 1026 -52.36 34.96 1.48
CA ASN A 1026 -53.66 34.82 0.81
C ASN A 1026 -54.73 35.79 1.39
N HIS A 1027 -54.51 36.30 2.59
CA HIS A 1027 -55.45 37.17 3.33
C HIS A 1027 -54.94 38.61 3.52
N ILE A 1028 -53.85 38.99 2.84
CA ILE A 1028 -53.30 40.36 2.79
C ILE A 1028 -53.57 40.97 1.41
N ALA A 1029 -53.90 42.27 1.34
CA ALA A 1029 -54.11 42.94 0.07
C ALA A 1029 -52.78 43.32 -0.61
N GLU A 1030 -52.75 43.35 -1.95
CA GLU A 1030 -51.56 43.70 -2.76
C GLU A 1030 -50.96 45.08 -2.43
N THR A 1031 -51.82 45.99 -1.95
CA THR A 1031 -51.45 47.37 -1.57
C THR A 1031 -50.88 47.47 -0.16
N GLU A 1032 -51.02 46.42 0.66
CA GLU A 1032 -50.58 46.40 2.06
C GLU A 1032 -49.22 45.70 2.23
N GLY A 1033 -48.97 44.62 1.48
CA GLY A 1033 -47.74 43.85 1.58
C GLY A 1033 -47.24 43.28 0.25
N LYS A 1034 -45.93 43.20 0.09
CA LYS A 1034 -45.21 42.47 -0.97
C LYS A 1034 -44.43 41.33 -0.35
N LEU A 1035 -44.56 40.10 -0.86
CA LEU A 1035 -43.80 38.95 -0.38
C LEU A 1035 -42.59 38.68 -1.29
N ILE A 1036 -41.41 38.57 -0.72
CA ILE A 1036 -40.15 38.23 -1.41
C ILE A 1036 -39.67 36.88 -0.85
N ILE A 1037 -39.76 35.84 -1.66
CA ILE A 1037 -39.39 34.47 -1.31
C ILE A 1037 -37.97 34.19 -1.82
N VAL A 1038 -37.10 33.73 -0.93
CA VAL A 1038 -35.75 33.26 -1.29
C VAL A 1038 -35.82 31.78 -1.66
N ASP A 1039 -35.52 31.44 -2.92
CA ASP A 1039 -35.42 30.06 -3.37
C ASP A 1039 -33.96 29.62 -3.48
N ASN A 1040 -33.53 28.79 -2.53
CA ASN A 1040 -32.17 28.27 -2.44
C ASN A 1040 -31.77 27.40 -3.65
N ALA A 1041 -32.72 26.80 -4.36
CA ALA A 1041 -32.42 25.96 -5.52
C ALA A 1041 -32.03 26.76 -6.77
N LEU A 1042 -32.40 28.05 -6.84
CA LEU A 1042 -32.13 28.88 -8.02
C LEU A 1042 -30.63 28.98 -8.33
N ASN A 1043 -29.79 29.05 -7.30
CA ASN A 1043 -28.33 29.07 -7.45
C ASN A 1043 -27.77 27.73 -7.96
N LEU A 1044 -28.55 26.64 -7.87
CA LEU A 1044 -28.21 25.30 -8.37
C LEU A 1044 -28.77 25.05 -9.78
N GLY A 1045 -29.40 26.04 -10.41
CA GLY A 1045 -29.93 25.95 -11.77
C GLY A 1045 -31.33 25.33 -11.90
N PHE A 1046 -32.04 25.11 -10.79
CA PHE A 1046 -33.44 24.64 -10.78
C PHE A 1046 -34.29 25.43 -9.78
N LYS A 1047 -35.62 25.24 -9.79
CA LYS A 1047 -36.57 25.99 -8.93
C LYS A 1047 -37.23 25.04 -7.93
N SER A 1048 -37.32 25.44 -6.67
CA SER A 1048 -38.09 24.72 -5.64
C SER A 1048 -39.54 25.19 -5.59
N PHE A 1049 -39.78 26.48 -5.86
CA PHE A 1049 -41.13 27.05 -5.88
C PHE A 1049 -41.72 26.98 -7.29
N HIS A 1050 -42.76 26.17 -7.45
CA HIS A 1050 -43.50 26.05 -8.71
C HIS A 1050 -44.77 26.91 -8.71
N GLU A 1051 -45.41 27.08 -9.87
CA GLU A 1051 -46.62 27.92 -10.02
C GLU A 1051 -47.75 27.53 -9.04
N ASN A 1052 -47.89 26.23 -8.75
CA ASN A 1052 -48.88 25.72 -7.79
C ASN A 1052 -48.58 26.14 -6.33
N ASP A 1053 -47.31 26.27 -5.97
CA ASP A 1053 -46.89 26.71 -4.63
C ASP A 1053 -47.26 28.18 -4.43
N LEU A 1054 -47.09 29.00 -5.47
CA LEU A 1054 -47.37 30.43 -5.47
C LEU A 1054 -48.86 30.77 -5.72
N ALA A 1055 -49.67 29.79 -6.11
CA ALA A 1055 -51.08 30.00 -6.41
C ALA A 1055 -51.85 30.61 -5.22
N GLY A 1056 -52.56 31.70 -5.48
CA GLY A 1056 -53.34 32.45 -4.49
C GLY A 1056 -52.62 33.66 -3.90
N LEU A 1057 -51.28 33.68 -3.92
CA LEU A 1057 -50.49 34.79 -3.41
C LEU A 1057 -50.62 36.02 -4.30
N ARG A 1058 -50.80 37.17 -3.66
CA ARG A 1058 -50.97 38.45 -4.33
C ARG A 1058 -49.74 39.32 -4.05
N ASN A 1059 -49.11 39.88 -5.10
CA ASN A 1059 -47.86 40.65 -5.01
C ASN A 1059 -46.66 39.87 -4.41
N VAL A 1060 -46.21 38.82 -5.13
CA VAL A 1060 -45.07 37.95 -4.74
C VAL A 1060 -43.92 38.01 -5.75
N GLU A 1061 -42.69 37.96 -5.25
CA GLU A 1061 -41.44 37.86 -6.02
C GLU A 1061 -40.60 36.69 -5.48
N VAL A 1062 -40.01 35.89 -6.37
CA VAL A 1062 -39.09 34.82 -5.98
C VAL A 1062 -37.68 35.21 -6.43
N VAL A 1063 -36.75 35.31 -5.48
CA VAL A 1063 -35.36 35.71 -5.71
C VAL A 1063 -34.39 34.56 -5.39
N PRO A 1064 -33.19 34.55 -5.98
CA PRO A 1064 -32.16 33.56 -5.64
C PRO A 1064 -31.68 33.72 -4.18
N ALA A 1065 -31.08 32.66 -3.62
CA ALA A 1065 -30.41 32.74 -2.34
C ALA A 1065 -29.25 33.74 -2.34
N PHE A 1066 -29.18 34.54 -1.28
CA PHE A 1066 -28.08 35.45 -1.02
C PHE A 1066 -26.86 34.68 -0.48
N THR A 1067 -25.67 35.20 -0.77
CA THR A 1067 -24.37 34.80 -0.23
C THR A 1067 -23.93 35.79 0.84
N GLN A 1068 -22.82 35.53 1.53
CA GLN A 1068 -22.25 36.50 2.47
C GLN A 1068 -21.92 37.85 1.79
N ASP A 1069 -21.57 37.83 0.50
CA ASP A 1069 -21.17 39.03 -0.24
C ASP A 1069 -22.35 39.95 -0.62
N ASN A 1070 -23.55 39.39 -0.86
CA ASN A 1070 -24.73 40.16 -1.27
C ASN A 1070 -25.88 40.13 -0.24
N MET A 1071 -25.62 39.59 0.96
CA MET A 1071 -26.58 39.55 2.07
C MET A 1071 -27.12 40.94 2.43
N ASP A 1072 -26.26 41.96 2.42
CA ASP A 1072 -26.63 43.35 2.72
C ASP A 1072 -27.64 43.92 1.71
N GLU A 1073 -27.48 43.59 0.43
CA GLU A 1073 -28.40 43.99 -0.63
C GLU A 1073 -29.78 43.35 -0.43
N PHE A 1074 -29.80 42.04 -0.15
CA PHE A 1074 -31.05 41.32 0.10
C PHE A 1074 -31.80 41.89 1.32
N PHE A 1075 -31.14 42.04 2.47
CA PHE A 1075 -31.79 42.56 3.67
C PHE A 1075 -32.18 44.04 3.54
N SER A 1076 -31.52 44.82 2.67
CA SER A 1076 -31.96 46.17 2.30
C SER A 1076 -33.24 46.17 1.45
N SER A 1077 -33.49 45.07 0.72
CA SER A 1077 -34.68 44.94 -0.14
C SER A 1077 -35.97 44.59 0.62
N ILE A 1078 -35.88 44.15 1.88
CA ILE A 1078 -37.03 43.77 2.72
C ILE A 1078 -37.15 44.65 3.96
N ASP A 1079 -38.37 44.84 4.47
CA ASP A 1079 -38.66 45.57 5.71
C ASP A 1079 -38.85 44.61 6.89
N VAL A 1080 -39.44 43.44 6.61
CA VAL A 1080 -39.77 42.42 7.61
C VAL A 1080 -39.23 41.06 7.15
N LEU A 1081 -38.59 40.29 8.02
CA LEU A 1081 -38.24 38.90 7.81
C LEU A 1081 -39.29 38.00 8.46
N LEU A 1082 -39.86 37.09 7.68
CA LEU A 1082 -40.69 36.00 8.13
C LEU A 1082 -39.81 34.76 8.35
N TYR A 1083 -39.70 34.32 9.60
CA TYR A 1083 -38.98 33.11 10.00
C TYR A 1083 -39.87 32.14 10.82
N PRO A 1084 -41.01 31.68 10.28
CA PRO A 1084 -42.00 30.87 11.00
C PRO A 1084 -41.66 29.36 10.98
N THR A 1085 -40.38 29.00 11.15
CA THR A 1085 -39.93 27.59 11.10
C THR A 1085 -40.68 26.71 12.10
N GLN A 1086 -41.10 25.53 11.66
CA GLN A 1086 -41.77 24.53 12.50
C GLN A 1086 -40.79 23.42 12.94
N SER A 1087 -39.49 23.72 12.90
CA SER A 1087 -38.42 22.95 13.53
C SER A 1087 -37.81 23.79 14.65
N LYS A 1088 -37.42 23.16 15.76
CA LYS A 1088 -36.61 23.86 16.77
C LYS A 1088 -35.22 24.12 16.16
N GLU A 1089 -34.78 25.36 16.16
CA GLU A 1089 -33.49 25.80 15.63
C GLU A 1089 -32.48 25.93 16.77
N SER A 1090 -31.24 25.53 16.51
CA SER A 1090 -30.17 25.61 17.51
C SER A 1090 -29.77 27.05 17.79
N PHE A 1091 -29.79 27.93 16.79
CA PHE A 1091 -29.48 29.35 16.95
C PHE A 1091 -30.35 30.25 16.09
N GLY A 1092 -30.33 30.12 14.76
CA GLY A 1092 -31.04 31.04 13.85
C GLY A 1092 -30.22 32.29 13.51
N LEU A 1093 -29.20 32.14 12.65
CA LEU A 1093 -28.33 33.23 12.19
C LEU A 1093 -29.12 34.30 11.43
N THR A 1094 -29.98 33.88 10.49
CA THR A 1094 -30.77 34.77 9.61
C THR A 1094 -31.64 35.75 10.39
N VAL A 1095 -32.15 35.35 11.55
CA VAL A 1095 -32.91 36.24 12.45
C VAL A 1095 -32.03 37.40 12.92
N ARG A 1096 -30.83 37.11 13.40
CA ARG A 1096 -29.92 38.12 13.93
C ARG A 1096 -29.30 38.96 12.82
N GLU A 1097 -28.95 38.35 11.70
CA GLU A 1097 -28.48 39.04 10.48
C GLU A 1097 -29.50 40.06 9.98
N ALA A 1098 -30.80 39.77 10.12
CA ALA A 1098 -31.88 40.68 9.81
C ALA A 1098 -31.97 41.84 10.84
N LEU A 1099 -31.97 41.52 12.13
CA LEU A 1099 -32.09 42.51 13.21
C LEU A 1099 -30.99 43.57 13.17
N ILE A 1100 -29.72 43.16 12.98
CA ILE A 1100 -28.58 44.10 12.89
C ILE A 1100 -28.64 45.00 11.64
N ARG A 1101 -29.51 44.69 10.68
CA ARG A 1101 -29.79 45.48 9.47
C ARG A 1101 -31.13 46.22 9.56
N ASN A 1102 -31.64 46.42 10.77
CA ASN A 1102 -32.92 47.07 11.05
C ASN A 1102 -34.10 46.45 10.28
N VAL A 1103 -34.10 45.12 10.09
CA VAL A 1103 -35.24 44.36 9.55
C VAL A 1103 -36.06 43.84 10.71
N TRP A 1104 -37.36 44.13 10.73
CA TRP A 1104 -38.28 43.58 11.74
C TRP A 1104 -38.42 42.07 11.57
N VAL A 1105 -38.47 41.28 12.63
CA VAL A 1105 -38.56 39.81 12.49
C VAL A 1105 -39.86 39.27 13.08
N ILE A 1106 -40.57 38.42 12.33
CA ILE A 1106 -41.66 37.60 12.86
C ILE A 1106 -41.20 36.15 12.81
N THR A 1107 -41.02 35.54 13.98
CA THR A 1107 -40.51 34.16 14.09
C THR A 1107 -41.38 33.31 15.01
N SER A 1108 -41.40 32.00 14.81
CA SER A 1108 -42.01 31.06 15.74
C SER A 1108 -41.17 30.92 17.01
N ASP A 1109 -41.77 30.50 18.12
CA ASP A 1109 -41.06 30.02 19.32
C ASP A 1109 -40.28 28.75 18.98
N ALA A 1110 -39.16 28.92 18.27
CA ALA A 1110 -38.41 27.87 17.61
C ALA A 1110 -37.04 27.63 18.27
N GLY A 1111 -36.95 27.69 19.60
CA GLY A 1111 -35.71 27.39 20.32
C GLY A 1111 -34.74 28.58 20.30
N GLY A 1112 -33.51 28.40 19.83
CA GLY A 1112 -32.48 29.46 19.89
C GLY A 1112 -32.78 30.71 19.04
N ALA A 1113 -33.69 30.59 18.06
CA ALA A 1113 -34.05 31.67 17.12
C ALA A 1113 -34.65 32.90 17.79
N VAL A 1114 -35.27 32.74 18.97
CA VAL A 1114 -36.01 33.82 19.63
C VAL A 1114 -35.22 34.58 20.70
N GLU A 1115 -34.03 34.10 21.08
CA GLU A 1115 -33.30 34.62 22.26
C GLU A 1115 -32.93 36.11 22.17
N ASP A 1116 -32.86 36.67 20.96
CA ASP A 1116 -32.51 38.08 20.73
C ASP A 1116 -33.69 38.91 20.20
N ILE A 1117 -34.89 38.32 20.14
CA ILE A 1117 -36.13 39.02 19.81
C ILE A 1117 -36.67 39.67 21.08
N LEU A 1118 -36.96 40.97 20.98
CA LEU A 1118 -37.64 41.78 21.98
C LEU A 1118 -39.07 42.01 21.46
N PRO A 1119 -40.08 41.24 21.95
CA PRO A 1119 -41.44 41.30 21.42
C PRO A 1119 -42.02 42.71 21.45
N GLY A 1120 -42.44 43.21 20.29
CA GLY A 1120 -43.00 44.55 20.13
C GLY A 1120 -41.96 45.68 19.98
N GLU A 1121 -40.67 45.38 20.06
CA GLU A 1121 -39.59 46.37 19.86
C GLU A 1121 -38.76 46.11 18.59
N ASN A 1122 -38.39 44.86 18.34
CA ASN A 1122 -37.64 44.48 17.13
C ASN A 1122 -38.25 43.29 16.36
N GLY A 1123 -39.34 42.72 16.88
CA GLY A 1123 -39.98 41.57 16.28
C GLY A 1123 -41.20 41.05 17.04
N PHE A 1124 -41.79 39.98 16.52
CA PHE A 1124 -42.85 39.20 17.17
C PHE A 1124 -42.49 37.71 17.23
N ILE A 1125 -42.92 37.07 18.31
CA ILE A 1125 -42.80 35.61 18.51
C ILE A 1125 -44.20 35.00 18.42
N ILE A 1126 -44.40 34.09 17.45
CA ILE A 1126 -45.66 33.34 17.31
C ILE A 1126 -45.55 31.96 17.96
N PRO A 1127 -46.66 31.36 18.44
CA PRO A 1127 -46.65 30.01 18.99
C PRO A 1127 -46.14 28.97 18.00
N PHE A 1128 -45.41 27.98 18.51
CA PHE A 1128 -45.00 26.79 17.76
C PHE A 1128 -46.22 25.90 17.46
N ASN A 1129 -46.31 25.27 16.27
CA ASN A 1129 -47.49 24.50 15.80
C ASN A 1129 -48.80 25.31 15.73
N ASN A 1130 -48.88 26.29 14.82
CA ASN A 1130 -50.07 27.14 14.62
C ASN A 1130 -50.75 26.91 13.25
N ASP A 1131 -51.96 27.44 13.06
CA ASP A 1131 -52.79 27.28 11.85
C ASP A 1131 -52.68 28.44 10.84
N GLY A 1132 -51.66 29.29 11.01
CA GLY A 1132 -51.42 30.47 10.18
C GLY A 1132 -52.21 31.71 10.59
N GLY A 1133 -53.24 31.56 11.43
CA GLY A 1133 -54.04 32.67 11.94
C GLY A 1133 -53.22 33.66 12.76
N THR A 1134 -52.40 33.16 13.68
CA THR A 1134 -51.53 34.02 14.51
C THR A 1134 -50.46 34.73 13.68
N LEU A 1135 -49.92 34.09 12.63
CA LEU A 1135 -48.99 34.77 11.72
C LEU A 1135 -49.70 35.91 10.97
N LEU A 1136 -50.93 35.70 10.52
CA LEU A 1136 -51.73 36.75 9.87
C LEU A 1136 -51.97 37.94 10.80
N GLU A 1137 -52.28 37.69 12.08
CA GLU A 1137 -52.44 38.75 13.08
C GLU A 1137 -51.15 39.55 13.27
N CYS A 1138 -50.01 38.90 13.49
CA CYS A 1138 -48.73 39.59 13.61
C CYS A 1138 -48.36 40.35 12.33
N VAL A 1139 -48.62 39.80 11.13
CA VAL A 1139 -48.39 40.52 9.86
C VAL A 1139 -49.23 41.79 9.78
N LYS A 1140 -50.52 41.72 10.15
CA LYS A 1140 -51.41 42.90 10.18
C LYS A 1140 -50.96 43.93 11.20
N GLU A 1141 -50.53 43.49 12.38
CA GLU A 1141 -50.00 44.36 13.42
C GLU A 1141 -48.71 45.04 12.98
N THR A 1142 -47.80 44.33 12.32
CA THR A 1142 -46.58 44.89 11.74
C THR A 1142 -46.90 45.91 10.63
N ILE A 1143 -47.86 45.63 9.75
CA ILE A 1143 -48.32 46.61 8.74
C ILE A 1143 -48.87 47.86 9.42
N ALA A 1144 -49.71 47.70 10.45
CA ALA A 1144 -50.25 48.82 11.21
C ALA A 1144 -49.12 49.64 11.85
N HIS A 1145 -48.18 48.98 12.54
CA HIS A 1145 -47.02 49.60 13.18
C HIS A 1145 -46.23 50.50 12.21
N PHE A 1146 -45.84 49.97 11.05
CA PHE A 1146 -45.07 50.74 10.05
C PHE A 1146 -45.91 51.76 9.26
N SER A 1147 -47.23 51.61 9.20
CA SER A 1147 -48.12 52.55 8.50
C SER A 1147 -48.20 53.93 9.18
N TYR A 1148 -47.98 53.97 10.51
CA TYR A 1148 -48.00 55.20 11.30
C TYR A 1148 -46.67 55.97 11.27
N LEU A 1149 -45.58 55.36 10.76
CA LEU A 1149 -44.29 56.03 10.63
C LEU A 1149 -44.27 56.99 9.41
N PRO A 1150 -43.75 58.24 9.56
CA PRO A 1150 -43.51 59.17 8.46
C PRO A 1150 -42.59 58.56 7.40
N GLN A 1151 -42.82 58.90 6.12
CA GLN A 1151 -42.02 58.41 4.98
C GLN A 1151 -40.54 58.83 5.00
N THR A 1152 -40.15 59.70 5.94
CA THR A 1152 -38.78 60.19 6.09
C THR A 1152 -38.11 59.69 7.36
N GLU A 1153 -38.83 58.94 8.21
CA GLU A 1153 -38.31 58.44 9.48
C GLU A 1153 -37.57 57.12 9.24
N GLU A 1154 -36.33 57.08 9.72
CA GLU A 1154 -35.48 55.90 9.62
C GLU A 1154 -35.86 54.88 10.69
N VAL A 1155 -35.92 53.60 10.32
CA VAL A 1155 -36.19 52.51 11.23
C VAL A 1155 -34.91 52.15 11.98
N HIS A 1156 -34.94 52.31 13.30
CA HIS A 1156 -33.89 51.84 14.20
C HIS A 1156 -34.47 50.81 15.16
N LEU A 1157 -33.99 49.57 15.07
CA LEU A 1157 -34.42 48.49 15.95
C LEU A 1157 -33.34 48.19 17.01
N PRO A 1158 -33.69 47.85 18.25
CA PRO A 1158 -32.69 47.44 19.24
C PRO A 1158 -31.99 46.14 18.85
N HIS A 1159 -30.67 46.19 18.71
CA HIS A 1159 -29.82 45.05 18.34
C HIS A 1159 -28.41 45.09 18.96
N SER A 1160 -28.14 45.97 19.94
CA SER A 1160 -26.81 46.09 20.56
C SER A 1160 -26.44 44.90 21.46
N HIS A 1161 -27.42 44.09 21.85
CA HIS A 1161 -27.23 42.83 22.59
C HIS A 1161 -26.87 41.64 21.68
N ILE A 1162 -26.93 41.83 20.35
CA ILE A 1162 -26.56 40.79 19.39
C ILE A 1162 -25.04 40.71 19.31
N ARG A 1163 -24.53 39.50 19.50
CA ARG A 1163 -23.10 39.22 19.60
C ARG A 1163 -22.41 39.21 18.24
N THR A 1164 -21.16 39.68 18.20
CA THR A 1164 -20.25 39.59 17.05
C THR A 1164 -19.40 38.32 17.06
N PHE A 1165 -18.86 37.93 15.90
CA PHE A 1165 -17.88 36.83 15.83
C PHE A 1165 -16.60 37.14 16.62
N SER A 1166 -16.17 38.41 16.68
CA SER A 1166 -15.02 38.82 17.48
C SER A 1166 -15.22 38.54 18.97
N GLU A 1167 -16.40 38.88 19.52
CA GLU A 1167 -16.72 38.56 20.91
C GLU A 1167 -16.80 37.05 21.12
N GLN A 1168 -17.35 36.29 20.16
CA GLN A 1168 -17.39 34.81 20.21
C GLN A 1168 -16.01 34.19 20.29
N TYR A 1169 -15.10 34.68 19.46
CA TYR A 1169 -13.71 34.26 19.37
C TYR A 1169 -12.94 34.49 20.68
N GLU A 1170 -13.10 35.64 21.36
CA GLU A 1170 -12.41 35.90 22.63
C GLU A 1170 -12.82 34.91 23.74
N GLU A 1171 -14.12 34.61 23.87
CA GLU A 1171 -14.57 33.56 24.82
C GLU A 1171 -14.05 32.17 24.41
N LEU A 1172 -13.98 31.89 23.10
CA LEU A 1172 -13.47 30.61 22.62
C LEU A 1172 -11.98 30.44 22.99
N LYS A 1173 -11.18 31.51 22.95
CA LYS A 1173 -9.79 31.49 23.43
C LYS A 1173 -9.70 31.12 24.90
N ASP A 1174 -10.54 31.69 25.75
CA ASP A 1174 -10.58 31.34 27.17
C ASP A 1174 -10.96 29.87 27.39
N ILE A 1175 -11.85 29.33 26.56
CA ILE A 1175 -12.20 27.91 26.58
C ILE A 1175 -10.99 27.05 26.19
N TYR A 1176 -10.27 27.41 25.11
CA TYR A 1176 -9.05 26.70 24.71
C TYR A 1176 -7.98 26.72 25.80
N ARG A 1177 -7.73 27.88 26.42
CA ARG A 1177 -6.81 28.00 27.57
C ARG A 1177 -7.21 27.09 28.74
N SER A 1178 -8.52 26.94 28.99
CA SER A 1178 -9.00 26.06 30.06
C SER A 1178 -8.81 24.56 29.78
N CYS A 1179 -8.65 24.17 28.51
CA CYS A 1179 -8.46 22.79 28.08
C CYS A 1179 -6.99 22.36 28.04
N ILE A 1180 -6.10 23.29 27.70
CA ILE A 1180 -4.66 23.05 27.53
C ILE A 1180 -4.00 23.22 28.90
N LYS A 1181 -3.37 22.15 29.42
CA LYS A 1181 -2.68 22.14 30.71
C LYS A 1181 -1.25 22.63 30.64
#